data_AF-A0A1Q3TJ21-F1
#
_entry.id   AF-A0A1Q3TJ21-F1
#
_cell.length_a   1.000
_cell.length_b   1.000
_cell.length_c   1.000
_cell.angle_alpha   90.00
_cell.angle_beta   90.00
_cell.angle_gamma   90.00
#
_symmetry.space_group_name_H-M   'P 1'
#
loop_
_entity.id
_entity.type
_entity.pdbx_description
1 polymer ?
#
loop_
_entity_poly.entity_id
_entity_poly.type
_entity_poly.pdbx_seq_one_letter_code
_entity_poly.pdbx_strand_id
1 'polypeptide(L)'
;MQFRYAIIFLGIIIALALTATINPTHTIPTSQSAAAQALPNPPAGLKNYFMVGLANSPGDFNWMTSSGVPWDARYQYLSAGVNTGSGWATWNSPAGQFASYYMSDSAANGYTPIFTYYQLIQSAPNYEDYSNLNNASTMKAYYADFKLLLDKIKAFGKTTIVHVEPDLWGFLQQRNSNPNNITASVASSGYGDVVASQPNTVSGFAKALVALRDKYAPNALLAWHISPWASTYGDLSSDKSSTFNVAGAAQQTANFYLQTGANFDLMFYDIADRDAALYQSWGDPNRWWDTTNSTYPNFNRFHQFVAAITTATGKRGMLWQVPLGNTVYRTMNNKDYHWQDNKAQYYLNGSNQHIQDAVNSGLMGIFFGSGGNTATVYTDAAGDAITNPNPINGNTQTSNYSDDDGGYIRVQAAAYYNRGPVTFGNPTLSSTPAPGNTLSISANVGSPASASLSLRNSGGGGAALTVSAPALSGANPSLFSVSPNSALNMAAGSPATTVTIQCNPTGRGNFSAKLTYTTNDPARPQVSYFLACTGLAPKFSSTPYQPGATVSMSAAAGQAISTTLGIDNGGSPGTTLNVGTATLNQTVPGVFAVAPTTNFTLAKGATRRTVTITCTPPVTGLTYTGTLTFPVSNDPDTSSASFNLSCKGLTPLPVTSSGDSGLGTFKAAVDTYVSGVNIITFSVSQVNLNAGTSLNIDGGAVVIDGGSCNGGQPGVTITGGGKTNTITLGAGVELRNLWIKNFGPITLNLPGGGNKLTKCLKISKN
;
A
#
# COMPACT_ATOMS: atom_id res chain seq x y z
N MET A 1 -42.98 15.19 25.61
CA MET A 1 -44.39 15.45 25.25
C MET A 1 -44.72 14.64 24.01
N GLN A 2 -45.63 13.68 24.12
CA GLN A 2 -46.19 12.94 22.98
C GLN A 2 -47.17 13.85 22.23
N PHE A 3 -47.25 13.79 20.88
CA PHE A 3 -48.51 13.79 20.10
C PHE A 3 -48.25 13.62 18.58
N ARG A 4 -48.49 12.39 18.10
CA ARG A 4 -49.24 11.94 16.90
C ARG A 4 -48.78 12.23 15.45
N TYR A 5 -48.60 11.11 14.73
CA TYR A 5 -48.71 10.90 13.28
C TYR A 5 -50.15 11.04 12.75
N ALA A 6 -50.34 11.56 11.52
CA ALA A 6 -51.26 11.03 10.51
C ALA A 6 -51.04 11.64 9.09
N ILE A 7 -51.12 10.75 8.11
CA ILE A 7 -50.91 10.77 6.65
C ILE A 7 -51.92 11.63 5.85
N ILE A 8 -51.57 12.07 4.62
CA ILE A 8 -52.37 11.87 3.36
C ILE A 8 -51.53 12.23 2.11
N PHE A 9 -51.40 11.23 1.22
CA PHE A 9 -50.99 11.34 -0.18
C PHE A 9 -52.22 11.72 -1.02
N LEU A 10 -52.09 12.67 -1.96
CA LEU A 10 -52.92 12.67 -3.17
C LEU A 10 -52.16 13.34 -4.32
N GLY A 11 -51.82 12.54 -5.33
CA GLY A 11 -51.27 13.02 -6.59
C GLY A 11 -52.38 13.52 -7.51
N ILE A 12 -52.14 14.66 -8.16
CA ILE A 12 -52.88 15.06 -9.36
C ILE A 12 -51.87 15.60 -10.37
N ILE A 13 -51.85 14.93 -11.52
CA ILE A 13 -51.15 15.29 -12.76
C ILE A 13 -51.93 16.44 -13.41
N ILE A 14 -51.27 17.58 -13.66
CA ILE A 14 -51.69 18.52 -14.71
C ILE A 14 -50.45 18.92 -15.51
N ALA A 15 -50.39 18.40 -16.73
CA ALA A 15 -49.48 18.85 -17.76
C ALA A 15 -50.04 20.15 -18.38
N LEU A 16 -49.28 21.24 -18.29
CA LEU A 16 -49.40 22.35 -19.23
C LEU A 16 -48.02 22.64 -19.81
N ALA A 17 -47.91 22.40 -21.12
CA ALA A 17 -46.75 22.71 -21.92
C ALA A 17 -46.64 24.24 -22.10
N LEU A 18 -45.54 24.83 -21.63
CA LEU A 18 -45.04 26.10 -22.13
C LEU A 18 -43.66 25.86 -22.72
N THR A 19 -43.58 25.89 -24.04
CA THR A 19 -42.36 25.82 -24.82
C THR A 19 -41.53 27.09 -24.61
N ALA A 20 -40.48 27.00 -23.79
CA ALA A 20 -39.37 27.95 -23.80
C ALA A 20 -38.18 27.28 -24.49
N THR A 21 -37.77 27.84 -25.62
CA THR A 21 -36.60 27.45 -26.40
C THR A 21 -35.32 27.69 -25.59
N ILE A 22 -34.78 26.63 -24.99
CA ILE A 22 -33.45 26.65 -24.36
C ILE A 22 -32.45 26.24 -25.43
N ASN A 23 -31.57 27.18 -25.84
CA ASN A 23 -30.40 26.86 -26.66
C ASN A 23 -29.42 26.02 -25.84
N PRO A 24 -29.12 24.74 -26.19
CA PRO A 24 -28.12 23.96 -25.50
C PRO A 24 -26.81 24.07 -26.28
N THR A 25 -26.02 25.11 -26.02
CA THR A 25 -24.60 25.12 -26.42
C THR A 25 -23.72 25.59 -25.27
N HIS A 26 -23.75 24.83 -24.18
CA HIS A 26 -22.56 24.68 -23.33
C HIS A 26 -22.17 23.21 -23.36
N THR A 27 -21.36 22.87 -24.36
CA THR A 27 -20.55 21.67 -24.37
C THR A 27 -19.70 21.65 -23.11
N ILE A 28 -19.97 20.67 -22.24
CA ILE A 28 -19.12 20.38 -21.07
C ILE A 28 -17.75 19.96 -21.62
N PRO A 29 -16.64 20.60 -21.24
CA PRO A 29 -15.33 20.09 -21.55
C PRO A 29 -15.17 18.72 -20.89
N THR A 30 -14.96 17.71 -21.72
CA THR A 30 -14.48 16.39 -21.31
C THR A 30 -13.20 16.53 -20.47
N SER A 31 -13.24 15.96 -19.25
CA SER A 31 -12.09 15.47 -18.48
C SER A 31 -10.79 16.27 -18.61
N GLN A 32 -10.77 17.49 -18.06
CA GLN A 32 -9.57 17.97 -17.39
C GLN A 32 -9.71 17.62 -15.92
N SER A 33 -8.72 16.95 -15.34
CA SER A 33 -8.65 16.78 -13.88
C SER A 33 -8.74 18.17 -13.27
N ALA A 34 -9.86 18.49 -12.60
CA ALA A 34 -9.98 19.72 -11.84
C ALA A 34 -8.79 19.76 -10.87
N ALA A 35 -7.92 20.76 -11.02
CA ALA A 35 -6.83 20.96 -10.09
C ALA A 35 -7.45 21.04 -8.69
N ALA A 36 -7.07 20.10 -7.82
CA ALA A 36 -7.68 19.99 -6.51
C ALA A 36 -7.40 21.28 -5.73
N GLN A 37 -8.46 22.00 -5.39
CA GLN A 37 -8.38 23.33 -4.81
C GLN A 37 -7.85 23.23 -3.37
N ALA A 38 -6.86 24.07 -3.03
CA ALA A 38 -6.31 24.11 -1.68
C ALA A 38 -7.42 24.48 -0.67
N LEU A 39 -7.42 23.82 0.50
CA LEU A 39 -8.38 24.14 1.56
C LEU A 39 -8.15 25.57 2.07
N PRO A 40 -9.23 26.29 2.46
CA PRO A 40 -9.10 27.61 3.07
C PRO A 40 -8.23 27.57 4.32
N ASN A 41 -7.49 28.65 4.59
CA ASN A 41 -6.73 28.74 5.84
C ASN A 41 -7.70 28.80 7.04
N PRO A 42 -7.36 28.16 8.18
CA PRO A 42 -8.06 28.39 9.43
C PRO A 42 -8.10 29.90 9.78
N PRO A 43 -9.17 30.39 10.41
CA PRO A 43 -9.21 31.75 10.95
C PRO A 43 -8.00 32.05 11.85
N ALA A 44 -7.51 33.29 11.78
CA ALA A 44 -6.41 33.75 12.61
C ALA A 44 -6.75 33.63 14.11
N GLY A 45 -5.74 33.28 14.93
CA GLY A 45 -5.89 33.12 16.38
C GLY A 45 -6.30 31.71 16.82
N LEU A 46 -6.65 30.81 15.88
CA LEU A 46 -6.83 29.39 16.17
C LEU A 46 -5.50 28.62 16.10
N LYS A 47 -5.48 27.42 16.69
CA LYS A 47 -4.33 26.51 16.60
C LYS A 47 -4.10 26.13 15.13
N ASN A 48 -2.84 25.93 14.76
CA ASN A 48 -2.44 25.48 13.43
C ASN A 48 -2.47 23.94 13.32
N TYR A 49 -3.30 23.26 14.09
CA TYR A 49 -3.51 21.81 14.07
C TYR A 49 -4.93 21.48 14.52
N PHE A 50 -5.37 20.25 14.24
CA PHE A 50 -6.74 19.81 14.54
C PHE A 50 -7.00 19.77 16.05
N MET A 51 -7.95 20.60 16.48
CA MET A 51 -8.24 20.87 17.88
C MET A 51 -9.16 19.81 18.48
N VAL A 52 -8.88 19.38 19.71
CA VAL A 52 -9.81 18.54 20.49
C VAL A 52 -10.27 19.29 21.74
N GLY A 53 -11.58 19.32 21.98
CA GLY A 53 -12.17 19.99 23.13
C GLY A 53 -13.46 19.34 23.65
N LEU A 54 -13.98 19.89 24.75
CA LEU A 54 -15.11 19.36 25.50
C LEU A 54 -16.16 20.43 25.84
N ALA A 55 -17.42 20.02 26.02
CA ALA A 55 -18.40 20.78 26.80
C ALA A 55 -17.87 20.81 28.23
N ASN A 56 -17.61 21.97 28.80
CA ASN A 56 -17.01 22.04 30.13
C ASN A 56 -17.67 23.14 30.92
N SER A 57 -18.58 22.75 31.81
CA SER A 57 -19.18 23.68 32.76
C SER A 57 -18.18 24.01 33.87
N PRO A 58 -18.39 25.08 34.66
CA PRO A 58 -17.50 25.37 35.79
C PRO A 58 -17.32 24.21 36.76
N GLY A 59 -18.34 23.35 36.94
CA GLY A 59 -18.26 22.16 37.79
C GLY A 59 -17.25 21.12 37.29
N ASP A 60 -17.01 21.08 35.98
CA ASP A 60 -16.17 20.07 35.33
C ASP A 60 -14.74 20.59 35.09
N PHE A 61 -14.44 21.82 35.49
CA PHE A 61 -13.18 22.47 35.15
C PHE A 61 -11.97 21.80 35.81
N ASN A 62 -12.13 21.37 37.08
CA ASN A 62 -11.10 20.63 37.79
C ASN A 62 -10.81 19.28 37.14
N TRP A 63 -11.84 18.59 36.65
CA TRP A 63 -11.67 17.34 35.91
C TRP A 63 -10.79 17.58 34.67
N MET A 64 -11.13 18.60 33.88
CA MET A 64 -10.42 18.90 32.63
C MET A 64 -8.94 19.23 32.87
N THR A 65 -8.65 20.12 33.83
CA THR A 65 -7.29 20.55 34.15
C THR A 65 -6.46 19.45 34.81
N SER A 66 -7.09 18.55 35.58
CA SER A 66 -6.43 17.40 36.23
C SER A 66 -6.31 16.16 35.34
N SER A 67 -6.99 16.12 34.19
CA SER A 67 -7.09 14.92 33.33
C SER A 67 -5.75 14.47 32.72
N GLY A 68 -4.73 15.34 32.71
CA GLY A 68 -3.43 15.08 32.08
C GLY A 68 -3.44 15.21 30.54
N VAL A 69 -4.57 15.61 29.95
CA VAL A 69 -4.71 15.80 28.50
C VAL A 69 -4.46 17.28 28.15
N PRO A 70 -3.62 17.59 27.15
CA PRO A 70 -3.42 18.96 26.69
C PRO A 70 -4.58 19.40 25.77
N TRP A 71 -5.78 19.54 26.33
CA TRP A 71 -6.96 19.99 25.59
C TRP A 71 -6.74 21.36 24.93
N ASP A 72 -7.32 21.58 23.74
CA ASP A 72 -7.14 22.83 23.00
C ASP A 72 -8.25 23.85 23.24
N ALA A 73 -9.46 23.38 23.52
CA ALA A 73 -10.64 24.21 23.63
C ALA A 73 -11.64 23.63 24.62
N ARG A 74 -12.48 24.52 25.13
CA ARG A 74 -13.69 24.14 25.84
C ARG A 74 -14.86 25.01 25.41
N TYR A 75 -16.04 24.42 25.39
CA TYR A 75 -17.25 25.14 25.06
C TYR A 75 -18.28 25.11 26.19
N GLN A 76 -19.09 26.16 26.24
CA GLN A 76 -20.16 26.33 27.21
C GLN A 76 -21.37 26.96 26.51
N TYR A 77 -22.56 26.43 26.81
CA TYR A 77 -23.79 27.07 26.39
C TYR A 77 -24.02 28.34 27.20
N LEU A 78 -24.31 29.43 26.50
CA LEU A 78 -24.96 30.60 27.06
C LEU A 78 -26.44 30.47 26.72
N SER A 79 -27.28 30.20 27.72
CA SER A 79 -28.68 29.79 27.56
C SER A 79 -29.64 30.56 28.49
N ALA A 80 -30.87 30.05 28.67
CA ALA A 80 -31.97 30.60 29.48
C ALA A 80 -32.68 31.87 28.94
N GLY A 81 -32.38 32.27 27.71
CA GLY A 81 -33.16 33.23 26.92
C GLY A 81 -33.15 34.68 27.42
N VAL A 82 -33.54 35.60 26.55
CA VAL A 82 -33.76 37.00 26.92
C VAL A 82 -35.18 37.23 27.45
N ASN A 83 -35.37 38.33 28.18
CA ASN A 83 -36.63 38.71 28.84
C ASN A 83 -37.15 37.70 29.89
N THR A 84 -36.32 36.76 30.34
CA THR A 84 -36.70 35.75 31.36
C THR A 84 -36.30 36.17 32.78
N GLY A 85 -35.31 37.06 32.92
CA GLY A 85 -34.70 37.41 34.21
C GLY A 85 -33.71 36.36 34.75
N SER A 86 -33.50 35.27 34.01
CA SER A 86 -32.64 34.13 34.40
C SER A 86 -31.63 33.72 33.31
N GLY A 87 -31.53 34.50 32.22
CA GLY A 87 -30.58 34.30 31.12
C GLY A 87 -29.11 34.36 31.57
N TRP A 88 -28.21 33.90 30.70
CA TRP A 88 -26.77 33.84 31.00
C TRP A 88 -26.15 35.16 31.49
N ALA A 89 -26.71 36.30 31.04
CA ALA A 89 -26.28 37.62 31.47
C ALA A 89 -26.43 37.84 32.98
N THR A 90 -27.30 37.09 33.68
CA THR A 90 -27.57 37.25 35.11
C THR A 90 -27.01 36.13 35.99
N TRP A 91 -26.34 35.11 35.41
CA TRP A 91 -25.76 34.00 36.20
C TRP A 91 -24.72 34.46 37.22
N ASN A 92 -24.00 35.56 36.92
CA ASN A 92 -23.09 36.23 37.84
C ASN A 92 -23.25 37.75 37.74
N SER A 93 -22.79 38.45 38.77
CA SER A 93 -22.79 39.92 38.84
C SER A 93 -21.36 40.49 38.74
N PRO A 94 -21.14 41.60 38.01
CA PRO A 94 -22.12 42.35 37.20
C PRO A 94 -22.58 41.58 35.96
N ALA A 95 -23.54 42.11 35.19
CA ALA A 95 -24.10 41.39 34.05
C ALA A 95 -23.01 40.88 33.07
N GLY A 96 -23.18 39.64 32.62
CA GLY A 96 -22.25 38.92 31.74
C GLY A 96 -20.93 38.51 32.41
N GLN A 97 -20.80 38.61 33.74
CA GLN A 97 -19.56 38.27 34.45
C GLN A 97 -19.17 36.80 34.26
N PHE A 98 -20.14 35.90 34.12
CA PHE A 98 -19.89 34.49 33.83
C PHE A 98 -18.95 34.29 32.63
N ALA A 99 -19.24 34.94 31.51
CA ALA A 99 -18.43 34.83 30.30
C ALA A 99 -16.99 35.33 30.53
N SER A 100 -16.82 36.34 31.39
CA SER A 100 -15.50 36.88 31.74
C SER A 100 -14.68 35.88 32.54
N TYR A 101 -15.28 35.21 33.54
CA TYR A 101 -14.63 34.13 34.28
C TYR A 101 -14.28 32.98 33.35
N TYR A 102 -15.24 32.53 32.54
CA TYR A 102 -15.05 31.41 31.63
C TYR A 102 -13.87 31.64 30.66
N MET A 103 -13.80 32.82 30.05
CA MET A 103 -12.70 33.19 29.14
C MET A 103 -11.35 33.29 29.87
N SER A 104 -11.33 33.89 31.06
CA SER A 104 -10.11 34.04 31.86
C SER A 104 -9.53 32.69 32.28
N ASP A 105 -10.38 31.80 32.81
CA ASP A 105 -10.00 30.45 33.22
C ASP A 105 -9.53 29.60 32.03
N SER A 106 -10.19 29.76 30.88
CA SER A 106 -9.78 29.10 29.62
C SER A 106 -8.37 29.53 29.22
N ALA A 107 -8.14 30.85 29.14
CA ALA A 107 -6.84 31.39 28.73
C ALA A 107 -5.73 31.06 29.73
N ALA A 108 -6.02 31.02 31.03
CA ALA A 108 -5.04 30.66 32.06
C ALA A 108 -4.51 29.23 31.86
N ASN A 109 -5.27 28.36 31.18
CA ASN A 109 -4.91 26.97 30.92
C ASN A 109 -4.65 26.69 29.43
N GLY A 110 -4.53 27.73 28.61
CA GLY A 110 -4.20 27.61 27.18
C GLY A 110 -5.35 27.15 26.27
N TYR A 111 -6.59 27.13 26.79
CA TYR A 111 -7.79 26.74 26.05
C TYR A 111 -8.38 27.90 25.25
N THR A 112 -8.83 27.64 24.03
CA THR A 112 -9.70 28.55 23.28
C THR A 112 -11.11 28.51 23.87
N PRO A 113 -11.65 29.63 24.39
CA PRO A 113 -13.02 29.68 24.88
C PRO A 113 -14.01 29.70 23.72
N ILE A 114 -15.04 28.86 23.82
CA ILE A 114 -16.14 28.78 22.85
C ILE A 114 -17.46 28.97 23.60
N PHE A 115 -18.30 29.87 23.11
CA PHE A 115 -19.66 30.04 23.60
C PHE A 115 -20.66 29.56 22.56
N THR A 116 -21.45 28.54 22.89
CA THR A 116 -22.65 28.21 22.13
C THR A 116 -23.76 29.14 22.60
N TYR A 117 -24.00 30.20 21.85
CA TYR A 117 -24.99 31.22 22.16
C TYR A 117 -26.37 30.75 21.69
N TYR A 118 -27.15 30.22 22.63
CA TYR A 118 -28.43 29.54 22.36
C TYR A 118 -29.55 30.20 23.17
N GLN A 119 -30.13 31.25 22.61
CA GLN A 119 -31.03 32.15 23.36
C GLN A 119 -32.47 32.15 22.82
N LEU A 120 -32.67 32.07 21.50
CA LEU A 120 -33.97 32.40 20.90
C LEU A 120 -35.10 31.49 21.37
N ILE A 121 -34.92 30.17 21.32
CA ILE A 121 -35.97 29.20 21.69
C ILE A 121 -36.41 29.34 23.16
N GLN A 122 -35.52 29.79 24.03
CA GLN A 122 -35.77 29.91 25.48
C GLN A 122 -36.29 31.29 25.88
N SER A 123 -36.35 32.24 24.95
CA SER A 123 -36.69 33.63 25.25
C SER A 123 -38.18 33.83 25.48
N ALA A 124 -38.50 34.73 26.41
CA ALA A 124 -39.87 35.16 26.65
C ALA A 124 -40.32 36.23 25.61
N PRO A 125 -41.62 36.30 25.28
CA PRO A 125 -42.72 35.53 25.86
C PRO A 125 -43.02 34.20 25.13
N ASN A 126 -42.43 33.95 23.96
CA ASN A 126 -42.96 32.91 23.07
C ASN A 126 -42.41 31.50 23.34
N TYR A 127 -41.19 31.39 23.87
CA TYR A 127 -40.48 30.10 24.04
C TYR A 127 -40.46 29.25 22.75
N GLU A 128 -40.32 29.91 21.60
CA GLU A 128 -40.26 29.31 20.28
C GLU A 128 -39.44 30.22 19.37
N ASP A 129 -38.51 29.62 18.62
CA ASP A 129 -37.49 30.32 17.85
C ASP A 129 -38.06 31.33 16.85
N TYR A 130 -38.95 30.88 15.95
CA TYR A 130 -39.40 31.71 14.84
C TYR A 130 -40.30 32.86 15.30
N SER A 131 -41.14 32.61 16.30
CA SER A 131 -42.02 33.61 16.92
C SER A 131 -41.21 34.66 17.67
N ASN A 132 -40.17 34.24 18.41
CA ASN A 132 -39.24 35.17 19.04
C ASN A 132 -38.44 35.97 18.01
N LEU A 133 -38.00 35.33 16.93
CA LEU A 133 -37.29 35.99 15.83
C LEU A 133 -38.15 37.08 15.15
N ASN A 134 -39.48 36.97 15.22
CA ASN A 134 -40.42 37.96 14.68
C ASN A 134 -41.00 38.92 15.74
N ASN A 135 -40.59 38.81 17.00
CA ASN A 135 -41.02 39.71 18.06
C ASN A 135 -40.01 40.85 18.26
N ALA A 136 -40.45 42.09 18.04
CA ALA A 136 -39.58 43.27 18.11
C ALA A 136 -38.98 43.53 19.49
N SER A 137 -39.74 43.32 20.58
CA SER A 137 -39.20 43.52 21.94
C SER A 137 -38.24 42.40 22.32
N THR A 138 -38.53 41.15 21.94
CA THR A 138 -37.61 40.03 22.12
C THR A 138 -36.32 40.25 21.35
N MET A 139 -36.39 40.61 20.07
CA MET A 139 -35.19 40.83 19.25
C MET A 139 -34.39 42.05 19.71
N LYS A 140 -35.04 43.11 20.21
CA LYS A 140 -34.32 44.22 20.82
C LYS A 140 -33.49 43.78 22.02
N ALA A 141 -34.07 42.96 22.90
CA ALA A 141 -33.37 42.39 24.05
C ALA A 141 -32.27 41.41 23.60
N TYR A 142 -32.53 40.61 22.58
CA TYR A 142 -31.57 39.68 21.98
C TYR A 142 -30.29 40.38 21.51
N TYR A 143 -30.41 41.46 20.73
CA TYR A 143 -29.25 42.19 20.25
C TYR A 143 -28.50 42.92 21.37
N ALA A 144 -29.22 43.38 22.41
CA ALA A 144 -28.61 43.96 23.60
C ALA A 144 -27.77 42.92 24.36
N ASP A 145 -28.30 41.72 24.52
CA ASP A 145 -27.67 40.59 25.21
C ASP A 145 -26.46 40.06 24.41
N PHE A 146 -26.59 39.93 23.09
CA PHE A 146 -25.48 39.56 22.22
C PHE A 146 -24.36 40.61 22.25
N LYS A 147 -24.72 41.90 22.23
CA LYS A 147 -23.75 43.00 22.36
C LYS A 147 -23.04 42.97 23.72
N LEU A 148 -23.74 42.61 24.80
CA LEU A 148 -23.12 42.41 26.12
C LEU A 148 -22.04 41.32 26.05
N LEU A 149 -22.29 40.18 25.39
CA LEU A 149 -21.27 39.15 25.19
C LEU A 149 -20.07 39.71 24.41
N LEU A 150 -20.31 40.45 23.33
CA LEU A 150 -19.25 41.08 22.54
C LEU A 150 -18.42 42.05 23.37
N ASP A 151 -19.03 42.88 24.23
CA ASP A 151 -18.28 43.75 25.14
C ASP A 151 -17.34 42.95 26.06
N LYS A 152 -17.82 41.82 26.60
CA LYS A 152 -16.98 40.94 27.43
C LYS A 152 -15.82 40.36 26.62
N ILE A 153 -16.07 39.91 25.39
CA ILE A 153 -15.03 39.37 24.51
C ILE A 153 -14.01 40.45 24.13
N LYS A 154 -14.48 41.67 23.86
CA LYS A 154 -13.63 42.82 23.58
C LYS A 154 -12.73 43.15 24.77
N ALA A 155 -13.30 43.16 25.98
CA ALA A 155 -12.55 43.38 27.21
C ALA A 155 -11.53 42.27 27.50
N PHE A 156 -11.85 41.03 27.17
CA PHE A 156 -10.94 39.89 27.29
C PHE A 156 -9.75 39.98 26.32
N GLY A 157 -9.96 40.49 25.10
CA GLY A 157 -8.89 40.87 24.17
C GLY A 157 -8.17 39.72 23.46
N LYS A 158 -8.57 38.46 23.68
CA LYS A 158 -8.07 37.28 22.94
C LYS A 158 -9.18 36.67 22.06
N THR A 159 -8.79 35.75 21.19
CA THR A 159 -9.72 35.03 20.32
C THR A 159 -10.72 34.22 21.14
N THR A 160 -12.00 34.46 20.88
CA THR A 160 -13.14 33.70 21.44
C THR A 160 -14.06 33.30 20.29
N ILE A 161 -14.52 32.05 20.27
CA ILE A 161 -15.48 31.60 19.27
C ILE A 161 -16.89 31.77 19.84
N VAL A 162 -17.80 32.34 19.04
CA VAL A 162 -19.23 32.39 19.35
C VAL A 162 -19.97 31.59 18.29
N HIS A 163 -20.44 30.41 18.68
CA HIS A 163 -21.29 29.55 17.86
C HIS A 163 -22.75 29.96 18.08
N VAL A 164 -23.37 30.50 17.05
CA VAL A 164 -24.64 31.24 17.18
C VAL A 164 -25.82 30.35 16.83
N GLU A 165 -26.76 30.23 17.77
CA GLU A 165 -28.07 29.59 17.63
C GLU A 165 -27.99 28.24 16.90
N PRO A 166 -27.44 27.18 17.53
CA PRO A 166 -27.54 25.84 17.00
C PRO A 166 -28.99 25.47 16.67
N ASP A 167 -29.16 24.60 15.68
CA ASP A 167 -30.44 24.14 15.09
C ASP A 167 -31.32 25.21 14.41
N LEU A 168 -31.35 26.45 14.90
CA LEU A 168 -32.17 27.54 14.37
C LEU A 168 -32.04 27.67 12.85
N TRP A 169 -30.81 27.74 12.36
CA TRP A 169 -30.54 27.93 10.94
C TRP A 169 -31.08 26.78 10.08
N GLY A 170 -31.03 25.55 10.60
CA GLY A 170 -31.59 24.38 9.94
C GLY A 170 -33.11 24.43 9.85
N PHE A 171 -33.79 24.80 10.94
CA PHE A 171 -35.24 25.00 10.93
C PHE A 171 -35.69 26.14 10.02
N LEU A 172 -34.93 27.25 9.97
CA LEU A 172 -35.20 28.34 9.05
C LEU A 172 -35.01 27.91 7.59
N GLN A 173 -33.97 27.12 7.29
CA GLN A 173 -33.77 26.54 5.95
C GLN A 173 -34.95 25.66 5.52
N GLN A 174 -35.48 24.83 6.43
CA GLN A 174 -36.66 24.00 6.16
C GLN A 174 -37.93 24.84 5.90
N ARG A 175 -38.03 26.01 6.53
CA ARG A 175 -39.15 26.94 6.32
C ARG A 175 -39.11 27.58 4.92
N ASN A 176 -37.94 27.99 4.45
CA ASN A 176 -37.74 28.48 3.09
C ASN A 176 -36.28 28.35 2.67
N SER A 177 -36.03 27.93 1.42
CA SER A 177 -34.67 27.80 0.90
C SER A 177 -33.94 29.13 0.67
N ASN A 178 -34.64 30.27 0.68
CA ASN A 178 -34.05 31.59 0.57
C ASN A 178 -34.24 32.39 1.89
N PRO A 179 -33.16 32.73 2.62
CA PRO A 179 -33.24 33.46 3.89
C PRO A 179 -33.78 34.88 3.75
N ASN A 180 -33.81 35.46 2.55
CA ASN A 180 -34.40 36.78 2.30
C ASN A 180 -35.92 36.75 2.29
N ASN A 181 -36.53 35.57 2.12
CA ASN A 181 -37.99 35.38 2.13
C ASN A 181 -38.53 34.96 3.50
N ILE A 182 -37.67 34.91 4.52
CA ILE A 182 -38.04 34.55 5.88
C ILE A 182 -37.98 35.81 6.73
N THR A 183 -39.08 36.15 7.38
CA THR A 183 -39.18 37.38 8.18
C THR A 183 -38.43 37.25 9.51
N ALA A 184 -37.82 38.35 9.93
CA ALA A 184 -37.21 38.50 11.25
C ALA A 184 -37.32 39.97 11.68
N SER A 185 -37.44 40.24 12.98
CA SER A 185 -37.41 41.60 13.51
C SER A 185 -35.97 42.05 13.70
N VAL A 186 -35.49 42.87 12.74
CA VAL A 186 -34.11 43.36 12.70
C VAL A 186 -34.13 44.88 12.81
N ALA A 187 -34.40 45.61 11.71
CA ALA A 187 -34.66 47.04 11.78
C ALA A 187 -35.89 47.38 12.63
N SER A 188 -36.94 46.55 12.57
CA SER A 188 -38.16 46.73 13.37
C SER A 188 -37.94 46.47 14.87
N SER A 189 -36.82 45.88 15.28
CA SER A 189 -36.46 45.76 16.70
C SER A 189 -36.15 47.12 17.33
N GLY A 190 -35.76 48.11 16.52
CA GLY A 190 -35.33 49.42 16.99
C GLY A 190 -34.04 49.40 17.83
N TYR A 191 -33.20 48.37 17.68
CA TYR A 191 -31.93 48.26 18.40
C TYR A 191 -30.75 48.87 17.62
N GLY A 192 -30.23 50.02 18.04
CA GLY A 192 -28.96 50.55 17.53
C GLY A 192 -28.90 50.85 16.02
N ASP A 193 -27.84 51.52 15.59
CA ASP A 193 -27.65 51.95 14.21
C ASP A 193 -27.29 50.79 13.26
N VAL A 194 -26.34 49.93 13.66
CA VAL A 194 -25.82 48.86 12.79
C VAL A 194 -26.80 47.71 12.53
N VAL A 195 -27.75 47.48 13.45
CA VAL A 195 -28.83 46.50 13.24
C VAL A 195 -29.98 47.17 12.50
N ALA A 196 -30.30 48.43 12.79
CA ALA A 196 -31.34 49.19 12.07
C ALA A 196 -31.07 49.35 10.58
N SER A 197 -29.81 49.28 10.14
CA SER A 197 -29.44 49.32 8.73
C SER A 197 -29.66 48.01 7.97
N GLN A 198 -30.06 46.93 8.64
CA GLN A 198 -30.24 45.61 8.04
C GLN A 198 -31.74 45.31 7.79
N PRO A 199 -32.07 44.52 6.75
CA PRO A 199 -33.46 44.22 6.42
C PRO A 199 -34.16 43.36 7.49
N ASN A 200 -35.49 43.44 7.57
CA ASN A 200 -36.32 42.60 8.46
C ASN A 200 -36.49 41.17 7.94
N THR A 201 -35.38 40.48 7.74
CA THR A 201 -35.29 39.12 7.18
C THR A 201 -34.25 38.30 7.91
N VAL A 202 -34.25 36.97 7.74
CA VAL A 202 -33.21 36.09 8.30
C VAL A 202 -31.82 36.47 7.77
N SER A 203 -31.72 36.89 6.50
CA SER A 203 -30.47 37.44 5.97
C SER A 203 -30.03 38.72 6.70
N GLY A 204 -30.96 39.59 7.07
CA GLY A 204 -30.69 40.77 7.89
C GLY A 204 -30.29 40.42 9.33
N PHE A 205 -30.89 39.38 9.92
CA PHE A 205 -30.51 38.86 11.23
C PHE A 205 -29.05 38.38 11.24
N ALA A 206 -28.66 37.57 10.25
CA ALA A 206 -27.27 37.12 10.08
C ALA A 206 -26.30 38.29 9.90
N LYS A 207 -26.65 39.29 9.07
CA LYS A 207 -25.84 40.50 8.86
C LYS A 207 -25.75 41.37 10.11
N ALA A 208 -26.82 41.48 10.90
CA ALA A 208 -26.84 42.24 12.13
C ALA A 208 -25.86 41.68 13.16
N LEU A 209 -25.80 40.35 13.32
CA LEU A 209 -24.83 39.67 14.20
C LEU A 209 -23.38 39.97 13.79
N VAL A 210 -23.06 39.84 12.49
CA VAL A 210 -21.73 40.16 11.96
C VAL A 210 -21.41 41.64 12.15
N ALA A 211 -22.33 42.55 11.85
CA ALA A 211 -22.13 43.99 12.00
C ALA A 211 -21.91 44.40 13.47
N LEU A 212 -22.62 43.77 14.41
CA LEU A 212 -22.38 43.95 15.84
C LEU A 212 -20.97 43.47 16.22
N ARG A 213 -20.55 42.28 15.78
CA ARG A 213 -19.21 41.77 16.05
C ARG A 213 -18.15 42.70 15.48
N ASP A 214 -18.25 43.08 14.22
CA ASP A 214 -17.27 43.93 13.53
C ASP A 214 -17.10 45.27 14.26
N LYS A 215 -18.20 45.85 14.76
CA LYS A 215 -18.18 47.12 15.51
C LYS A 215 -17.62 46.99 16.93
N TYR A 216 -18.02 45.96 17.68
CA TYR A 216 -17.75 45.90 19.12
C TYR A 216 -16.63 44.94 19.52
N ALA A 217 -16.45 43.82 18.82
CA ALA A 217 -15.47 42.79 19.17
C ALA A 217 -14.89 42.07 17.94
N PRO A 218 -14.03 42.72 17.14
CA PRO A 218 -13.41 42.10 15.95
C PRO A 218 -12.51 40.90 16.28
N ASN A 219 -12.15 40.66 17.54
CA ASN A 219 -11.44 39.47 18.01
C ASN A 219 -12.35 38.26 18.25
N ALA A 220 -13.68 38.43 18.23
CA ALA A 220 -14.61 37.31 18.28
C ALA A 220 -14.73 36.66 16.89
N LEU A 221 -14.66 35.33 16.84
CA LEU A 221 -14.96 34.57 15.63
C LEU A 221 -16.40 34.09 15.71
N LEU A 222 -17.24 34.48 14.75
CA LEU A 222 -18.62 34.00 14.67
C LEU A 222 -18.69 32.72 13.85
N ALA A 223 -19.30 31.69 14.43
CA ALA A 223 -19.52 30.40 13.79
C ALA A 223 -20.98 30.20 13.41
N TRP A 224 -21.21 29.90 12.14
CA TRP A 224 -22.52 29.53 11.61
C TRP A 224 -22.76 28.03 11.81
N HIS A 225 -23.96 27.65 12.23
CA HIS A 225 -24.29 26.24 12.44
C HIS A 225 -24.84 25.59 11.16
N ILE A 226 -24.31 24.43 10.81
CA ILE A 226 -24.65 23.64 9.64
C ILE A 226 -25.29 22.33 10.11
N SER A 227 -26.57 22.18 9.80
CA SER A 227 -27.36 21.00 10.17
C SER A 227 -27.49 20.02 8.99
N PRO A 228 -26.96 18.78 9.08
CA PRO A 228 -27.04 17.79 7.98
C PRO A 228 -28.47 17.33 7.64
N TRP A 229 -29.43 17.64 8.50
CA TRP A 229 -30.85 17.30 8.37
C TRP A 229 -31.72 18.41 7.79
N ALA A 230 -31.17 19.59 7.55
CA ALA A 230 -31.95 20.76 7.14
C ALA A 230 -32.37 20.76 5.66
N SER A 231 -31.65 20.02 4.81
CA SER A 231 -31.91 20.00 3.37
C SER A 231 -33.21 19.26 3.01
N THR A 232 -33.81 19.57 1.86
CA THR A 232 -34.99 18.84 1.38
C THR A 232 -34.68 17.42 0.92
N TYR A 233 -33.40 17.04 0.87
CA TYR A 233 -32.98 15.67 0.59
C TYR A 233 -33.11 14.73 1.79
N GLY A 234 -33.33 15.28 2.99
CA GLY A 234 -33.49 14.52 4.24
C GLY A 234 -32.26 14.58 5.14
N ASP A 235 -32.27 13.73 6.16
CA ASP A 235 -31.23 13.65 7.18
C ASP A 235 -30.07 12.75 6.77
N LEU A 236 -28.97 13.37 6.35
CA LEU A 236 -27.74 12.67 5.98
C LEU A 236 -27.17 11.82 7.13
N SER A 237 -27.43 12.20 8.39
CA SER A 237 -26.86 11.53 9.57
C SER A 237 -27.52 10.19 9.88
N SER A 238 -28.73 9.94 9.36
CA SER A 238 -29.51 8.71 9.60
C SER A 238 -29.94 7.98 8.32
N ASP A 239 -29.79 8.60 7.14
CA ASP A 239 -30.15 8.01 5.85
C ASP A 239 -29.25 6.83 5.44
N LYS A 240 -29.90 5.73 5.02
CA LYS A 240 -29.24 4.48 4.58
C LYS A 240 -29.19 4.30 3.07
N SER A 241 -29.81 5.18 2.30
CA SER A 241 -29.90 5.05 0.85
C SER A 241 -28.53 5.25 0.21
N SER A 242 -28.10 4.32 -0.63
CA SER A 242 -26.87 4.48 -1.42
C SER A 242 -26.96 5.59 -2.47
N THR A 243 -28.16 6.10 -2.76
CA THR A 243 -28.43 7.14 -3.77
C THR A 243 -28.73 8.50 -3.17
N PHE A 244 -28.55 8.70 -1.86
CA PHE A 244 -28.69 10.02 -1.23
C PHE A 244 -27.81 11.06 -1.95
N ASN A 245 -28.41 12.19 -2.36
CA ASN A 245 -27.68 13.22 -3.10
C ASN A 245 -26.93 14.16 -2.15
N VAL A 246 -25.75 13.73 -1.71
CA VAL A 246 -24.88 14.47 -0.79
C VAL A 246 -24.51 15.85 -1.34
N ALA A 247 -24.15 15.92 -2.62
CA ALA A 247 -23.76 17.18 -3.27
C ALA A 247 -24.93 18.18 -3.33
N GLY A 248 -26.14 17.69 -3.65
CA GLY A 248 -27.36 18.50 -3.65
C GLY A 248 -27.72 19.02 -2.26
N ALA A 249 -27.66 18.15 -1.24
CA ALA A 249 -27.89 18.53 0.15
C ALA A 249 -26.88 19.61 0.62
N ALA A 250 -25.59 19.38 0.37
CA ALA A 250 -24.53 20.33 0.71
C ALA A 250 -24.71 21.68 -0.02
N GLN A 251 -25.02 21.66 -1.31
CA GLN A 251 -25.24 22.87 -2.08
C GLN A 251 -26.45 23.67 -1.58
N GLN A 252 -27.56 23.00 -1.25
CA GLN A 252 -28.76 23.66 -0.73
C GLN A 252 -28.47 24.34 0.62
N THR A 253 -27.78 23.64 1.52
CA THR A 253 -27.42 24.19 2.83
C THR A 253 -26.37 25.31 2.72
N ALA A 254 -25.35 25.16 1.88
CA ALA A 254 -24.38 26.23 1.62
C ALA A 254 -25.03 27.46 0.98
N ASN A 255 -25.95 27.27 0.03
CA ASN A 255 -26.68 28.36 -0.61
C ASN A 255 -27.54 29.15 0.39
N PHE A 256 -28.17 28.48 1.35
CA PHE A 256 -28.93 29.15 2.39
C PHE A 256 -28.04 30.13 3.18
N TYR A 257 -26.84 29.71 3.58
CA TYR A 257 -25.85 30.59 4.19
C TYR A 257 -25.38 31.71 3.23
N LEU A 258 -24.93 31.36 2.02
CA LEU A 258 -24.35 32.31 1.07
C LEU A 258 -25.34 33.42 0.66
N GLN A 259 -26.63 33.09 0.52
CA GLN A 259 -27.69 34.05 0.19
C GLN A 259 -27.97 35.07 1.30
N THR A 260 -27.52 34.82 2.54
CA THR A 260 -27.58 35.85 3.58
C THR A 260 -26.69 37.04 3.23
N GLY A 261 -25.56 36.79 2.56
CA GLY A 261 -24.49 37.77 2.36
C GLY A 261 -23.75 38.16 3.65
N ALA A 262 -23.94 37.43 4.75
CA ALA A 262 -23.19 37.61 5.99
C ALA A 262 -21.84 36.88 5.91
N ASN A 263 -20.80 37.43 6.52
CA ASN A 263 -19.45 36.87 6.49
C ASN A 263 -19.06 36.31 7.87
N PHE A 264 -19.60 35.14 8.22
CA PHE A 264 -19.14 34.38 9.39
C PHE A 264 -17.73 33.83 9.13
N ASP A 265 -16.98 33.55 10.20
CA ASP A 265 -15.56 33.19 10.08
C ASP A 265 -15.35 31.68 9.90
N LEU A 266 -16.25 30.87 10.44
CA LEU A 266 -16.18 29.41 10.41
C LEU A 266 -17.56 28.76 10.51
N MET A 267 -17.59 27.44 10.31
CA MET A 267 -18.79 26.61 10.37
C MET A 267 -18.74 25.66 11.57
N PHE A 268 -19.88 25.33 12.16
CA PHE A 268 -20.03 24.27 13.16
C PHE A 268 -21.01 23.22 12.62
N TYR A 269 -20.68 21.93 12.71
CA TYR A 269 -21.48 20.84 12.16
C TYR A 269 -21.88 19.87 13.27
N ASP A 270 -23.16 19.56 13.39
CA ASP A 270 -23.64 18.45 14.22
C ASP A 270 -23.55 17.11 13.49
N ILE A 271 -23.20 16.08 14.26
CA ILE A 271 -23.13 14.68 13.80
C ILE A 271 -24.22 13.84 14.46
N ALA A 272 -24.44 14.08 15.74
CA ALA A 272 -25.54 13.61 16.56
C ALA A 272 -25.45 14.36 17.89
N ASP A 273 -26.59 14.72 18.46
CA ASP A 273 -26.73 15.32 19.78
C ASP A 273 -26.65 14.29 20.92
N ARG A 274 -26.86 13.01 20.63
CA ARG A 274 -26.92 11.90 21.61
C ARG A 274 -26.29 10.62 21.07
N ASP A 275 -25.90 9.75 21.99
CA ASP A 275 -25.31 8.44 21.71
C ASP A 275 -26.24 7.55 20.87
N ALA A 276 -25.66 6.77 19.96
CA ALA A 276 -26.40 5.90 19.06
C ALA A 276 -27.26 4.86 19.80
N ALA A 277 -26.76 4.30 20.90
CA ALA A 277 -27.53 3.36 21.72
C ALA A 277 -28.71 4.03 22.45
N LEU A 278 -28.59 5.31 22.84
CA LEU A 278 -29.69 6.06 23.44
C LEU A 278 -30.82 6.23 22.42
N TYR A 279 -30.49 6.65 21.20
CA TYR A 279 -31.46 6.71 20.10
C TYR A 279 -32.10 5.36 19.79
N GLN A 280 -31.30 4.30 19.79
CA GLN A 280 -31.80 2.94 19.59
C GLN A 280 -32.80 2.53 20.68
N SER A 281 -32.60 2.96 21.93
CA SER A 281 -33.55 2.72 23.02
C SER A 281 -34.92 3.40 22.79
N TRP A 282 -34.93 4.48 21.99
CA TRP A 282 -36.14 5.19 21.58
C TRP A 282 -36.75 4.68 20.27
N GLY A 283 -36.18 3.60 19.71
CA GLY A 283 -36.65 3.01 18.46
C GLY A 283 -36.01 3.59 17.19
N ASP A 284 -34.94 4.38 17.30
CA ASP A 284 -34.16 4.90 16.16
C ASP A 284 -32.74 4.28 16.12
N PRO A 285 -32.58 3.06 15.55
CA PRO A 285 -31.27 2.40 15.48
C PRO A 285 -30.35 2.99 14.39
N ASN A 286 -30.78 4.00 13.63
CA ASN A 286 -30.08 4.46 12.43
C ASN A 286 -28.94 5.46 12.75
N ARG A 287 -28.56 5.60 14.02
CA ARG A 287 -27.53 6.54 14.49
C ARG A 287 -26.14 5.92 14.63
N TRP A 288 -26.03 4.62 14.41
CA TRP A 288 -24.77 3.90 14.26
C TRP A 288 -24.20 4.11 12.86
N TRP A 289 -22.95 4.56 12.77
CA TRP A 289 -22.29 4.80 11.48
C TRP A 289 -21.31 3.68 11.14
N ASP A 290 -21.26 3.27 9.87
CA ASP A 290 -20.33 2.24 9.43
C ASP A 290 -18.89 2.74 9.45
N THR A 291 -18.09 2.18 10.35
CA THR A 291 -16.67 2.51 10.52
C THR A 291 -15.79 2.03 9.36
N THR A 292 -16.26 1.07 8.55
CA THR A 292 -15.57 0.60 7.35
C THR A 292 -15.85 1.48 6.12
N ASN A 293 -16.82 2.41 6.23
CA ASN A 293 -17.31 3.24 5.14
C ASN A 293 -17.84 2.45 3.92
N SER A 294 -18.36 1.24 4.13
CA SER A 294 -18.89 0.36 3.07
C SER A 294 -20.41 0.47 2.89
N THR A 295 -21.11 0.80 3.97
CA THR A 295 -22.58 0.93 4.08
C THR A 295 -22.95 2.27 4.71
N TYR A 296 -24.22 2.66 4.71
CA TYR A 296 -24.68 3.98 5.15
C TYR A 296 -25.63 3.90 6.35
N PRO A 297 -25.66 4.93 7.22
CA PRO A 297 -24.82 6.14 7.21
C PRO A 297 -23.34 5.83 7.55
N ASN A 298 -22.41 6.67 7.07
CA ASN A 298 -20.98 6.52 7.35
C ASN A 298 -20.22 7.86 7.36
N PHE A 299 -19.01 7.81 7.91
CA PHE A 299 -18.17 8.98 8.12
C PHE A 299 -17.68 9.60 6.80
N ASN A 300 -17.37 8.79 5.79
CA ASN A 300 -16.92 9.28 4.48
C ASN A 300 -18.01 10.12 3.77
N ARG A 301 -19.28 9.70 3.85
CA ARG A 301 -20.43 10.46 3.34
C ARG A 301 -20.55 11.82 4.04
N PHE A 302 -20.39 11.84 5.36
CA PHE A 302 -20.40 13.09 6.11
C PHE A 302 -19.22 14.00 5.74
N HIS A 303 -18.01 13.44 5.59
CA HIS A 303 -16.83 14.19 5.12
C HIS A 303 -17.03 14.74 3.71
N GLN A 304 -17.72 14.04 2.80
CA GLN A 304 -18.09 14.58 1.48
C GLN A 304 -19.02 15.80 1.59
N PHE A 305 -20.00 15.75 2.49
CA PHE A 305 -20.89 16.87 2.78
C PHE A 305 -20.12 18.08 3.32
N VAL A 306 -19.22 17.86 4.28
CA VAL A 306 -18.37 18.93 4.85
C VAL A 306 -17.42 19.51 3.79
N ALA A 307 -16.82 18.67 2.94
CA ALA A 307 -15.94 19.10 1.86
C ALA A 307 -16.67 19.99 0.83
N ALA A 308 -17.89 19.61 0.46
CA ALA A 308 -18.71 20.39 -0.46
C ALA A 308 -19.09 21.76 0.13
N ILE A 309 -19.48 21.81 1.41
CA ILE A 309 -19.78 23.09 2.07
C ILE A 309 -18.52 23.95 2.25
N THR A 310 -17.39 23.34 2.63
CA THR A 310 -16.11 24.05 2.74
C THR A 310 -15.71 24.67 1.41
N THR A 311 -15.88 23.93 0.31
CA THR A 311 -15.60 24.41 -1.04
C THR A 311 -16.53 25.56 -1.43
N ALA A 312 -17.84 25.41 -1.20
CA ALA A 312 -18.83 26.41 -1.58
C ALA A 312 -18.71 27.72 -0.78
N THR A 313 -18.37 27.62 0.51
CA THR A 313 -18.34 28.77 1.42
C THR A 313 -16.95 29.39 1.57
N GLY A 314 -15.89 28.65 1.24
CA GLY A 314 -14.52 29.05 1.53
C GLY A 314 -14.22 29.09 3.04
N LYS A 315 -15.03 28.42 3.88
CA LYS A 315 -14.91 28.42 5.33
C LYS A 315 -14.67 26.99 5.84
N ARG A 316 -13.74 26.85 6.78
CA ARG A 316 -13.50 25.59 7.48
C ARG A 316 -14.48 25.39 8.63
N GLY A 317 -14.57 24.15 9.10
CA GLY A 317 -15.56 23.69 10.07
C GLY A 317 -15.02 23.19 11.39
N MET A 318 -15.86 23.14 12.42
CA MET A 318 -15.65 22.38 13.65
C MET A 318 -16.77 21.36 13.79
N LEU A 319 -16.45 20.14 14.24
CA LEU A 319 -17.44 19.12 14.55
C LEU A 319 -17.93 19.33 15.99
N TRP A 320 -19.24 19.54 16.14
CA TRP A 320 -19.90 19.92 17.38
C TRP A 320 -21.39 19.59 17.26
N GLN A 321 -22.09 19.06 18.24
CA GLN A 321 -21.65 18.40 19.46
C GLN A 321 -21.45 16.92 19.14
N VAL A 322 -20.43 16.29 19.71
CA VAL A 322 -20.16 14.86 19.48
C VAL A 322 -20.43 14.06 20.76
N PRO A 323 -21.26 13.00 20.72
CA PRO A 323 -21.53 12.14 21.87
C PRO A 323 -20.26 11.43 22.37
N LEU A 324 -20.24 11.10 23.66
CA LEU A 324 -19.07 10.60 24.38
C LEU A 324 -19.04 9.07 24.53
N GLY A 325 -20.13 8.39 24.19
CA GLY A 325 -20.23 6.94 24.22
C GLY A 325 -19.14 6.24 23.41
N ASN A 326 -18.83 5.02 23.83
CA ASN A 326 -17.90 4.13 23.15
C ASN A 326 -18.40 2.69 23.16
N THR A 327 -17.83 1.81 22.33
CA THR A 327 -18.18 0.38 22.34
C THR A 327 -17.13 -0.48 23.04
N VAL A 328 -16.21 0.15 23.80
CA VAL A 328 -14.98 -0.50 24.29
C VAL A 328 -15.10 -0.88 25.75
N TYR A 329 -15.46 0.08 26.61
CA TYR A 329 -15.50 -0.13 28.05
C TYR A 329 -16.80 -0.75 28.51
N ARG A 330 -16.68 -1.68 29.48
CA ARG A 330 -17.80 -2.31 30.18
C ARG A 330 -18.74 -1.30 30.82
N THR A 331 -18.22 -0.14 31.22
CA THR A 331 -18.97 1.00 31.75
C THR A 331 -20.22 1.29 30.90
N MET A 332 -20.10 1.17 29.57
CA MET A 332 -21.17 1.38 28.59
C MET A 332 -22.21 0.25 28.58
N ASN A 333 -23.14 0.29 29.54
CA ASN A 333 -24.17 -0.72 29.76
C ASN A 333 -25.53 -0.41 29.08
N ASN A 334 -25.60 0.65 28.26
CA ASN A 334 -26.80 1.15 27.60
C ASN A 334 -27.95 1.48 28.57
N LYS A 335 -27.62 2.19 29.65
CA LYS A 335 -28.56 2.89 30.54
C LYS A 335 -28.17 4.35 30.65
N ASP A 336 -28.98 5.14 31.35
CA ASP A 336 -28.72 6.56 31.61
C ASP A 336 -27.26 6.80 31.99
N TYR A 337 -26.64 7.79 31.35
CA TYR A 337 -25.22 8.17 31.41
C TYR A 337 -24.20 7.18 30.82
N HIS A 338 -24.60 5.96 30.47
CA HIS A 338 -23.70 4.87 30.09
C HIS A 338 -24.02 4.26 28.71
N TRP A 339 -24.24 5.09 27.70
CA TRP A 339 -24.67 4.68 26.36
C TRP A 339 -23.52 4.44 25.39
N GLN A 340 -23.57 3.34 24.64
CA GLN A 340 -22.60 3.06 23.59
C GLN A 340 -22.80 3.97 22.36
N ASP A 341 -21.69 4.43 21.80
CA ASP A 341 -21.60 5.14 20.50
C ASP A 341 -20.26 4.77 19.83
N ASN A 342 -20.06 5.14 18.57
CA ASN A 342 -18.84 4.84 17.82
C ASN A 342 -18.13 6.06 17.22
N LYS A 343 -18.62 7.28 17.43
CA LYS A 343 -18.08 8.51 16.82
C LYS A 343 -16.78 8.95 17.50
N ALA A 344 -16.73 9.02 18.82
CA ALA A 344 -15.51 9.30 19.56
C ALA A 344 -14.41 8.27 19.24
N GLN A 345 -14.82 7.00 19.21
CA GLN A 345 -13.94 5.90 18.86
C GLN A 345 -13.43 5.96 17.42
N TYR A 346 -14.28 6.31 16.45
CA TYR A 346 -13.87 6.44 15.05
C TYR A 346 -12.76 7.48 14.88
N TYR A 347 -12.93 8.67 15.45
CA TYR A 347 -11.98 9.75 15.23
C TYR A 347 -10.67 9.59 16.03
N LEU A 348 -10.75 9.14 17.28
CA LEU A 348 -9.58 9.18 18.17
C LEU A 348 -8.75 7.89 18.18
N ASN A 349 -9.32 6.74 17.85
CA ASN A 349 -8.64 5.44 17.97
C ASN A 349 -7.60 5.19 16.85
N GLY A 350 -6.57 4.40 17.17
CA GLY A 350 -5.62 3.87 16.19
C GLY A 350 -4.63 4.91 15.65
N SER A 351 -4.59 5.10 14.33
CA SER A 351 -3.71 6.08 13.67
C SER A 351 -4.41 7.44 13.54
N ASN A 352 -3.68 8.50 13.21
CA ASN A 352 -4.28 9.82 12.97
C ASN A 352 -5.07 9.90 11.65
N GLN A 353 -5.30 8.77 10.96
CA GLN A 353 -5.91 8.76 9.63
C GLN A 353 -7.33 9.33 9.62
N HIS A 354 -8.19 8.99 10.60
CA HIS A 354 -9.57 9.49 10.61
C HIS A 354 -9.67 10.99 10.93
N ILE A 355 -8.78 11.51 11.81
CA ILE A 355 -8.63 12.96 11.99
C ILE A 355 -8.08 13.60 10.72
N GLN A 356 -7.11 12.96 10.06
CA GLN A 356 -6.61 13.46 8.79
C GLN A 356 -7.74 13.53 7.74
N ASP A 357 -8.61 12.53 7.65
CA ASP A 357 -9.77 12.53 6.75
C ASP A 357 -10.75 13.65 7.08
N ALA A 358 -11.04 13.88 8.37
CA ALA A 358 -11.81 15.03 8.85
C ALA A 358 -11.15 16.36 8.41
N VAL A 359 -9.83 16.49 8.60
CA VAL A 359 -9.06 17.66 8.18
C VAL A 359 -9.15 17.90 6.67
N ASN A 360 -9.08 16.83 5.87
CA ASN A 360 -9.19 16.91 4.41
C ASN A 360 -10.58 17.32 3.93
N SER A 361 -11.62 17.08 4.74
CA SER A 361 -12.96 17.58 4.45
C SER A 361 -13.13 19.08 4.75
N GLY A 362 -12.20 19.68 5.49
CA GLY A 362 -12.28 21.08 5.93
C GLY A 362 -12.54 21.24 7.43
N LEU A 363 -12.74 20.16 8.20
CA LEU A 363 -12.82 20.25 9.65
C LEU A 363 -11.46 20.66 10.24
N MET A 364 -11.49 21.43 11.32
CA MET A 364 -10.30 21.91 12.05
C MET A 364 -10.37 21.64 13.55
N GLY A 365 -11.43 20.99 14.01
CA GLY A 365 -11.52 20.49 15.37
C GLY A 365 -12.77 19.66 15.61
N ILE A 366 -12.78 18.99 16.76
CA ILE A 366 -13.86 18.15 17.26
C ILE A 366 -14.13 18.46 18.73
N PHE A 367 -15.39 18.67 19.06
CA PHE A 367 -15.82 19.05 20.39
C PHE A 367 -16.88 18.08 20.91
N PHE A 368 -16.54 17.40 22.00
CA PHE A 368 -17.40 16.37 22.59
C PHE A 368 -18.24 16.91 23.73
N GLY A 369 -19.45 16.39 23.86
CA GLY A 369 -20.32 16.71 24.98
C GLY A 369 -21.65 16.01 24.88
N SER A 370 -22.38 15.97 26.00
CA SER A 370 -23.74 15.45 26.05
C SER A 370 -24.76 16.50 25.60
N GLY A 371 -25.60 16.17 24.62
CA GLY A 371 -26.72 17.01 24.19
C GLY A 371 -28.02 16.78 24.97
N GLY A 372 -28.03 15.91 26.01
CA GLY A 372 -29.23 15.57 26.76
C GLY A 372 -29.00 15.06 28.19
N ASN A 373 -30.00 15.23 29.06
CA ASN A 373 -29.90 15.02 30.51
C ASN A 373 -29.61 13.58 30.98
N THR A 374 -29.45 12.61 30.08
CA THR A 374 -29.07 11.22 30.41
C THR A 374 -28.13 10.60 29.38
N ALA A 375 -27.58 11.39 28.45
CA ALA A 375 -26.57 10.92 27.51
C ALA A 375 -25.22 10.79 28.21
N THR A 376 -24.30 10.04 27.58
CA THR A 376 -22.99 9.75 28.17
C THR A 376 -22.18 11.02 28.38
N VAL A 377 -21.51 11.13 29.53
CA VAL A 377 -20.61 12.23 29.87
C VAL A 377 -19.22 11.72 30.26
N TYR A 378 -18.23 12.61 30.31
CA TYR A 378 -16.84 12.25 30.61
C TYR A 378 -16.48 12.37 32.10
N THR A 379 -17.43 12.80 32.93
CA THR A 379 -17.33 12.86 34.38
C THR A 379 -18.11 11.70 34.99
N ASP A 380 -17.97 11.47 36.29
CA ASP A 380 -18.88 10.61 37.07
C ASP A 380 -20.11 11.43 37.50
N ALA A 381 -20.93 11.85 36.54
CA ALA A 381 -22.10 12.69 36.83
C ALA A 381 -23.24 11.86 37.43
N ALA A 382 -23.33 10.59 37.06
CA ALA A 382 -24.33 9.68 37.60
C ALA A 382 -24.11 9.37 39.09
N GLY A 383 -22.85 9.26 39.54
CA GLY A 383 -22.52 8.91 40.92
C GLY A 383 -23.08 7.55 41.34
N ASP A 384 -23.23 6.64 40.38
CA ASP A 384 -24.01 5.40 40.50
C ASP A 384 -23.17 4.15 40.80
N ALA A 385 -21.85 4.34 40.96
CA ALA A 385 -20.85 3.29 41.17
C ALA A 385 -20.78 2.26 40.02
N ILE A 386 -21.26 2.60 38.81
CA ILE A 386 -21.12 1.77 37.62
C ILE A 386 -19.80 2.08 36.93
N THR A 387 -18.79 1.22 37.16
CA THR A 387 -17.50 1.33 36.45
C THR A 387 -17.23 0.12 35.55
N ASN A 388 -17.53 -1.10 36.04
CA ASN A 388 -17.20 -2.35 35.36
C ASN A 388 -18.33 -3.40 35.47
N PRO A 389 -19.55 -3.11 34.98
CA PRO A 389 -20.62 -4.10 34.97
C PRO A 389 -20.30 -5.27 33.99
N ASN A 390 -21.21 -6.26 33.92
CA ASN A 390 -21.07 -7.34 32.94
C ASN A 390 -21.05 -6.77 31.50
N PRO A 391 -20.19 -7.30 30.62
CA PRO A 391 -20.08 -6.80 29.24
C PRO A 391 -21.36 -7.05 28.43
N ILE A 392 -21.66 -6.12 27.53
CA ILE A 392 -22.72 -6.17 26.52
C ILE A 392 -22.14 -5.80 25.15
N ASN A 393 -22.72 -6.34 24.07
CA ASN A 393 -22.37 -5.95 22.69
C ASN A 393 -20.85 -5.95 22.37
N GLY A 394 -20.06 -6.78 23.07
CA GLY A 394 -18.61 -6.91 22.86
C GLY A 394 -17.70 -5.93 23.62
N ASN A 395 -18.22 -5.07 24.51
CA ASN A 395 -17.41 -4.11 25.28
C ASN A 395 -16.61 -4.78 26.43
N THR A 396 -15.59 -5.56 26.09
CA THR A 396 -14.92 -6.42 27.07
C THR A 396 -13.91 -5.70 27.97
N GLN A 397 -13.52 -4.46 27.66
CA GLN A 397 -12.46 -3.75 28.37
C GLN A 397 -12.95 -3.18 29.70
N THR A 398 -12.16 -3.38 30.76
CA THR A 398 -12.44 -2.77 32.07
C THR A 398 -11.92 -1.33 32.14
N SER A 399 -12.70 -0.44 32.73
CA SER A 399 -12.31 0.94 33.04
C SER A 399 -11.55 1.02 34.36
N ASN A 400 -10.58 1.95 34.41
CA ASN A 400 -9.87 2.35 35.62
C ASN A 400 -10.40 3.68 36.20
N TYR A 401 -11.36 4.32 35.52
CA TYR A 401 -11.94 5.61 35.87
C TYR A 401 -13.43 5.43 36.16
N SER A 402 -13.94 6.13 37.17
CA SER A 402 -15.39 6.14 37.45
C SER A 402 -16.18 7.06 36.52
N ASP A 403 -15.51 7.74 35.58
CA ASP A 403 -16.17 8.54 34.55
C ASP A 403 -17.26 7.71 33.84
N ASP A 404 -18.39 8.36 33.52
CA ASP A 404 -19.54 7.70 32.91
C ASP A 404 -19.20 7.15 31.51
N ASP A 405 -18.21 7.69 30.79
CA ASP A 405 -17.68 7.13 29.54
C ASP A 405 -16.61 6.03 29.73
N GLY A 406 -16.30 5.66 30.97
CA GLY A 406 -15.21 4.75 31.33
C GLY A 406 -13.81 5.36 31.17
N GLY A 407 -13.72 6.70 31.12
CA GLY A 407 -12.48 7.44 30.89
C GLY A 407 -11.98 7.33 29.44
N TYR A 408 -12.85 6.95 28.51
CA TYR A 408 -12.50 6.76 27.10
C TYR A 408 -11.94 8.04 26.49
N ILE A 409 -12.63 9.17 26.68
CA ILE A 409 -12.27 10.40 26.02
C ILE A 409 -10.92 10.93 26.50
N ARG A 410 -10.62 10.84 27.80
CA ARG A 410 -9.32 11.28 28.34
C ARG A 410 -8.17 10.42 27.80
N VAL A 411 -8.35 9.10 27.73
CA VAL A 411 -7.30 8.18 27.27
C VAL A 411 -7.03 8.39 25.79
N GLN A 412 -8.08 8.47 24.98
CA GLN A 412 -7.93 8.57 23.53
C GLN A 412 -7.50 9.98 23.08
N ALA A 413 -7.95 11.04 23.75
CA ALA A 413 -7.45 12.38 23.49
C ALA A 413 -5.96 12.51 23.88
N ALA A 414 -5.53 11.97 25.03
CA ALA A 414 -4.10 11.92 25.36
C ALA A 414 -3.29 11.16 24.30
N ALA A 415 -3.79 10.00 23.84
CA ALA A 415 -3.16 9.22 22.79
C ALA A 415 -3.06 9.98 21.46
N TYR A 416 -4.04 10.81 21.10
CA TYR A 416 -3.97 11.70 19.95
C TYR A 416 -2.80 12.68 20.04
N TYR A 417 -2.69 13.44 21.13
CA TYR A 417 -1.59 14.40 21.27
C TYR A 417 -0.22 13.73 21.37
N ASN A 418 -0.13 12.55 22.01
CA ASN A 418 1.10 11.76 22.08
C ASN A 418 1.58 11.25 20.71
N ARG A 419 0.68 11.04 19.75
CA ARG A 419 1.02 10.70 18.36
C ARG A 419 1.50 11.91 17.55
N GLY A 420 1.35 13.12 18.08
CA GLY A 420 1.53 14.38 17.38
C GLY A 420 0.22 14.82 16.70
N PRO A 421 -0.33 16.01 17.03
CA PRO A 421 -1.59 16.46 16.44
C PRO A 421 -1.45 16.74 14.94
N VAL A 422 -2.54 16.59 14.20
CA VAL A 422 -2.54 16.78 12.74
C VAL A 422 -2.47 18.27 12.41
N THR A 423 -1.31 18.75 11.95
CA THR A 423 -1.05 20.17 11.65
C THR A 423 -1.66 20.63 10.32
N PHE A 424 -2.11 21.88 10.29
CA PHE A 424 -2.55 22.60 9.11
C PHE A 424 -1.36 23.28 8.41
N GLY A 425 -1.29 23.18 7.08
CA GLY A 425 -0.58 24.18 6.27
C GLY A 425 0.50 23.66 5.33
N ASN A 426 1.23 22.59 5.67
CA ASN A 426 2.28 22.07 4.79
C ASN A 426 1.89 20.73 4.17
N PRO A 427 2.12 20.53 2.85
CA PRO A 427 1.99 19.22 2.26
C PRO A 427 3.04 18.29 2.88
N THR A 428 2.63 17.07 3.19
CA THR A 428 3.54 16.04 3.71
C THR A 428 3.54 14.88 2.73
N LEU A 429 4.70 14.53 2.20
CA LEU A 429 4.84 13.35 1.36
C LEU A 429 4.86 12.10 2.24
N SER A 430 3.92 11.20 1.97
CA SER A 430 3.97 9.80 2.39
C SER A 430 4.14 8.91 1.16
N SER A 431 4.95 7.87 1.26
CA SER A 431 5.08 6.88 0.18
C SER A 431 5.21 5.45 0.68
N THR A 432 4.74 4.51 -0.13
CA THR A 432 4.93 3.07 0.07
C THR A 432 5.55 2.46 -1.19
N PRO A 433 6.79 1.96 -1.14
CA PRO A 433 7.69 1.95 0.03
C PRO A 433 8.16 3.36 0.43
N ALA A 434 8.70 3.51 1.65
CA ALA A 434 9.19 4.80 2.15
C ALA A 434 10.45 5.27 1.39
N PRO A 435 10.76 6.58 1.35
CA PRO A 435 11.97 7.10 0.72
C PRO A 435 13.23 6.43 1.25
N GLY A 436 14.21 6.19 0.37
CA GLY A 436 15.46 5.48 0.67
C GLY A 436 15.39 3.96 0.54
N ASN A 437 14.20 3.37 0.38
CA ASN A 437 14.07 1.93 0.15
C ASN A 437 14.36 1.52 -1.30
N THR A 438 14.62 0.22 -1.48
CA THR A 438 14.86 -0.40 -2.79
C THR A 438 13.58 -1.00 -3.37
N LEU A 439 13.24 -0.64 -4.60
CA LEU A 439 12.26 -1.34 -5.42
C LEU A 439 12.97 -2.39 -6.27
N SER A 440 12.72 -3.67 -5.98
CA SER A 440 13.33 -4.81 -6.67
C SER A 440 12.39 -5.36 -7.75
N ILE A 441 12.88 -5.45 -8.98
CA ILE A 441 12.17 -5.98 -10.15
C ILE A 441 12.97 -7.16 -10.71
N SER A 442 12.30 -8.25 -11.05
CA SER A 442 12.90 -9.36 -11.81
C SER A 442 12.19 -9.47 -13.15
N ALA A 443 12.95 -9.39 -14.24
CA ALA A 443 12.42 -9.33 -15.59
C ALA A 443 13.20 -10.27 -16.50
N ASN A 444 12.51 -10.97 -17.41
CA ASN A 444 13.20 -11.76 -18.44
C ASN A 444 13.88 -10.81 -19.44
N VAL A 445 15.08 -11.14 -19.91
CA VAL A 445 15.80 -10.33 -20.90
C VAL A 445 14.92 -10.13 -22.14
N GLY A 446 14.75 -8.87 -22.56
CA GLY A 446 13.88 -8.48 -23.68
C GLY A 446 12.38 -8.43 -23.38
N SER A 447 11.95 -8.68 -22.13
CA SER A 447 10.56 -8.59 -21.69
C SER A 447 10.45 -7.75 -20.42
N PRO A 448 9.78 -6.59 -20.46
CA PRO A 448 9.80 -5.70 -19.32
C PRO A 448 8.89 -6.19 -18.17
N ALA A 449 9.27 -5.87 -16.93
CA ALA A 449 8.45 -6.09 -15.74
C ALA A 449 8.38 -4.82 -14.88
N SER A 450 7.41 -4.75 -13.96
CA SER A 450 7.11 -3.52 -13.22
C SER A 450 7.02 -3.72 -11.71
N ALA A 451 7.29 -2.64 -10.97
CA ALA A 451 6.97 -2.47 -9.55
C ALA A 451 6.16 -1.18 -9.36
N SER A 452 5.45 -1.08 -8.23
CA SER A 452 4.65 0.10 -7.88
C SER A 452 5.25 0.87 -6.71
N LEU A 453 5.16 2.19 -6.79
CA LEU A 453 5.42 3.16 -5.73
C LEU A 453 4.14 3.96 -5.52
N SER A 454 3.57 3.90 -4.33
CA SER A 454 2.39 4.69 -3.97
C SER A 454 2.83 6.00 -3.32
N LEU A 455 2.37 7.15 -3.82
CA LEU A 455 2.64 8.47 -3.27
C LEU A 455 1.34 9.11 -2.76
N ARG A 456 1.39 9.83 -1.64
CA ARG A 456 0.22 10.51 -1.08
C ARG A 456 0.64 11.81 -0.38
N ASN A 457 -0.23 12.82 -0.47
CA ASN A 457 -0.20 13.97 0.44
C ASN A 457 -0.89 13.61 1.76
N SER A 458 -0.10 13.33 2.78
CA SER A 458 -0.56 13.11 4.15
C SER A 458 -0.52 14.38 5.00
N GLY A 459 -0.28 15.55 4.41
CA GLY A 459 -0.33 16.83 5.11
C GLY A 459 -1.77 17.21 5.47
N GLY A 460 -1.99 17.73 6.68
CA GLY A 460 -3.28 18.23 7.14
C GLY A 460 -3.66 19.53 6.44
N GLY A 461 -4.77 19.54 5.70
CA GLY A 461 -5.58 20.74 5.50
C GLY A 461 -4.86 21.94 4.85
N GLY A 462 -3.82 21.69 4.04
CA GLY A 462 -2.93 22.69 3.46
C GLY A 462 -2.82 22.62 1.94
N ALA A 463 -1.78 23.26 1.40
CA ALA A 463 -1.49 23.29 -0.04
C ALA A 463 -1.32 21.88 -0.63
N ALA A 464 -1.63 21.74 -1.92
CA ALA A 464 -1.41 20.48 -2.62
C ALA A 464 0.09 20.14 -2.67
N LEU A 465 0.41 18.85 -2.50
CA LEU A 465 1.76 18.32 -2.61
C LEU A 465 2.13 18.26 -4.08
N THR A 466 3.05 19.11 -4.50
CA THR A 466 3.64 19.08 -5.83
C THR A 466 4.87 18.20 -5.78
N VAL A 467 4.89 17.16 -6.62
CA VAL A 467 6.04 16.28 -6.83
C VAL A 467 6.50 16.50 -8.27
N SER A 468 7.79 16.72 -8.48
CA SER A 468 8.35 16.95 -9.82
C SER A 468 8.12 15.78 -10.76
N ALA A 469 8.42 15.97 -12.05
CA ALA A 469 8.63 14.83 -12.95
C ALA A 469 9.76 13.92 -12.39
N PRO A 470 9.70 12.61 -12.63
CA PRO A 470 10.71 11.66 -12.15
C PRO A 470 12.07 11.91 -12.80
N ALA A 471 13.13 11.93 -11.97
CA ALA A 471 14.51 11.98 -12.44
C ALA A 471 15.20 10.63 -12.19
N LEU A 472 15.61 9.96 -13.27
CA LEU A 472 16.39 8.72 -13.23
C LEU A 472 17.90 9.02 -13.34
N SER A 473 18.69 8.38 -12.49
CA SER A 473 20.16 8.51 -12.45
C SER A 473 20.81 7.18 -12.03
N GLY A 474 22.13 7.13 -11.92
CA GLY A 474 22.88 5.95 -11.48
C GLY A 474 23.53 5.17 -12.63
N ALA A 475 23.81 3.88 -12.41
CA ALA A 475 24.61 3.06 -13.33
C ALA A 475 23.86 2.68 -14.62
N ASN A 476 22.56 2.37 -14.52
CA ASN A 476 21.78 1.87 -15.65
C ASN A 476 20.40 2.55 -15.81
N PRO A 477 20.29 3.90 -15.75
CA PRO A 477 19.01 4.60 -15.76
C PRO A 477 18.21 4.36 -17.05
N SER A 478 18.86 4.10 -18.19
CA SER A 478 18.22 3.84 -19.48
C SER A 478 17.42 2.53 -19.54
N LEU A 479 17.63 1.62 -18.58
CA LEU A 479 16.87 0.37 -18.50
C LEU A 479 15.54 0.53 -17.73
N PHE A 480 15.28 1.71 -17.17
CA PHE A 480 14.09 1.98 -16.37
C PHE A 480 13.22 3.05 -17.02
N SER A 481 11.91 2.90 -16.88
CA SER A 481 10.93 3.93 -17.22
C SER A 481 9.94 4.10 -16.07
N VAL A 482 9.38 5.30 -15.94
CA VAL A 482 8.46 5.66 -14.86
C VAL A 482 7.20 6.26 -15.45
N SER A 483 6.04 5.83 -14.97
CA SER A 483 4.73 6.34 -15.37
C SER A 483 3.85 6.59 -14.13
N PRO A 484 3.25 7.79 -13.97
CA PRO A 484 3.33 8.94 -14.85
C PRO A 484 4.73 9.56 -14.92
N ASN A 485 5.09 10.16 -16.06
CA ASN A 485 6.39 10.83 -16.28
C ASN A 485 6.32 12.36 -16.17
N SER A 486 5.19 12.90 -15.71
CA SER A 486 4.95 14.32 -15.48
C SER A 486 4.97 14.64 -13.99
N ALA A 487 5.00 15.94 -13.66
CA ALA A 487 4.80 16.38 -12.29
C ALA A 487 3.41 15.94 -11.77
N LEU A 488 3.35 15.58 -10.50
CA LEU A 488 2.13 15.20 -9.79
C LEU A 488 1.70 16.33 -8.86
N ASN A 489 0.40 16.55 -8.77
CA ASN A 489 -0.19 17.51 -7.85
C ASN A 489 -1.29 16.82 -7.04
N MET A 490 -1.03 16.58 -5.75
CA MET A 490 -1.90 15.79 -4.88
C MET A 490 -2.47 16.67 -3.76
N ALA A 491 -3.79 16.88 -3.76
CA ALA A 491 -4.44 17.53 -2.62
C ALA A 491 -4.33 16.68 -1.36
N ALA A 492 -4.33 17.35 -0.22
CA ALA A 492 -4.44 16.72 1.09
C ALA A 492 -5.64 15.77 1.09
N GLY A 493 -5.42 14.51 1.46
CA GLY A 493 -6.49 13.50 1.54
C GLY A 493 -6.92 12.82 0.27
N SER A 494 -6.38 13.20 -0.89
CA SER A 494 -6.64 12.46 -2.12
C SER A 494 -6.19 11.00 -1.97
N PRO A 495 -6.82 10.04 -2.69
CA PRO A 495 -6.33 8.68 -2.80
C PRO A 495 -4.85 8.68 -3.22
N ALA A 496 -4.11 7.67 -2.77
CA ALA A 496 -2.70 7.57 -3.12
C ALA A 496 -2.54 7.40 -4.64
N THR A 497 -1.60 8.15 -5.22
CA THR A 497 -1.25 8.08 -6.63
C THR A 497 -0.22 6.96 -6.83
N THR A 498 -0.58 5.97 -7.64
CA THR A 498 0.33 4.88 -7.99
C THR A 498 1.25 5.30 -9.13
N VAL A 499 2.56 5.24 -8.87
CA VAL A 499 3.63 5.35 -9.86
C VAL A 499 4.10 3.95 -10.23
N THR A 500 4.10 3.63 -11.52
CA THR A 500 4.63 2.39 -12.07
C THR A 500 6.08 2.60 -12.51
N ILE A 501 6.98 1.78 -12.00
CA ILE A 501 8.39 1.72 -12.42
C ILE A 501 8.56 0.44 -13.22
N GLN A 502 8.97 0.54 -14.47
CA GLN A 502 9.21 -0.58 -15.35
C GLN A 502 10.72 -0.75 -15.58
N CYS A 503 11.20 -1.99 -15.58
CA CYS A 503 12.56 -2.34 -15.99
C CYS A 503 12.54 -3.20 -17.26
N ASN A 504 13.43 -2.89 -18.22
CA ASN A 504 13.67 -3.65 -19.43
C ASN A 504 15.15 -4.06 -19.55
N PRO A 505 15.57 -5.20 -18.95
CA PRO A 505 16.96 -5.62 -18.98
C PRO A 505 17.36 -6.14 -20.37
N THR A 506 18.57 -5.76 -20.82
CA THR A 506 19.14 -6.17 -22.11
C THR A 506 20.10 -7.37 -22.02
N GLY A 507 20.45 -7.81 -20.82
CA GLY A 507 21.34 -8.95 -20.59
C GLY A 507 21.09 -9.61 -19.24
N ARG A 508 21.72 -10.77 -19.00
CA ARG A 508 21.62 -11.46 -17.71
C ARG A 508 22.45 -10.73 -16.66
N GLY A 509 21.91 -10.49 -15.47
CA GLY A 509 22.65 -9.89 -14.36
C GLY A 509 21.83 -8.91 -13.53
N ASN A 510 22.51 -8.15 -12.68
CA ASN A 510 21.89 -7.15 -11.82
C ASN A 510 22.19 -5.75 -12.32
N PHE A 511 21.15 -4.96 -12.52
CA PHE A 511 21.20 -3.56 -12.93
C PHE A 511 20.62 -2.67 -11.85
N SER A 512 21.11 -1.44 -11.77
CA SER A 512 20.62 -0.50 -10.76
C SER A 512 20.49 0.92 -11.29
N ALA A 513 19.55 1.65 -10.70
CA ALA A 513 19.34 3.07 -10.94
C ALA A 513 18.81 3.73 -9.66
N LYS A 514 18.68 5.05 -9.69
CA LYS A 514 18.11 5.86 -8.62
C LYS A 514 17.02 6.76 -9.19
N LEU A 515 15.82 6.67 -8.62
CA LEU A 515 14.69 7.54 -8.90
C LEU A 515 14.67 8.67 -7.87
N THR A 516 14.61 9.92 -8.32
CA THR A 516 14.57 11.12 -7.47
C THR A 516 13.38 12.00 -7.85
N TYR A 517 12.76 12.58 -6.82
CA TYR A 517 11.75 13.64 -6.96
C TYR A 517 12.13 14.83 -6.09
N THR A 518 11.82 16.04 -6.55
CA THR A 518 11.73 17.23 -5.67
C THR A 518 10.29 17.46 -5.27
N THR A 519 10.05 17.93 -4.04
CA THR A 519 8.70 18.19 -3.55
C THR A 519 8.61 19.54 -2.82
N ASN A 520 7.39 20.03 -2.65
CA ASN A 520 7.12 21.19 -1.78
C ASN A 520 6.82 20.79 -0.32
N ASP A 521 7.06 19.53 0.09
CA ASP A 521 7.10 19.13 1.50
C ASP A 521 8.34 19.76 2.16
N PRO A 522 8.20 20.69 3.12
CA PRO A 522 9.33 21.38 3.73
C PRO A 522 10.29 20.45 4.49
N ALA A 523 9.80 19.31 4.99
CA ALA A 523 10.63 18.31 5.64
C ALA A 523 11.34 17.39 4.63
N ARG A 524 10.83 17.30 3.39
CA ARG A 524 11.35 16.42 2.34
C ARG A 524 11.40 17.14 0.98
N PRO A 525 12.19 18.22 0.84
CA PRO A 525 12.30 18.96 -0.42
C PRO A 525 12.84 18.08 -1.57
N GLN A 526 13.54 17.00 -1.24
CA GLN A 526 13.96 15.97 -2.18
C GLN A 526 13.80 14.58 -1.55
N VAL A 527 13.32 13.63 -2.34
CA VAL A 527 13.25 12.20 -1.97
C VAL A 527 13.82 11.32 -3.06
N SER A 528 14.33 10.16 -2.67
CA SER A 528 14.87 9.20 -3.64
C SER A 528 14.60 7.75 -3.27
N TYR A 529 14.57 6.89 -4.28
CA TYR A 529 14.35 5.45 -4.17
C TYR A 529 15.41 4.71 -4.98
N PHE A 530 15.94 3.61 -4.44
CA PHE A 530 16.87 2.76 -5.18
C PHE A 530 16.08 1.81 -6.06
N LEU A 531 16.53 1.62 -7.29
CA LEU A 531 15.93 0.69 -8.24
C LEU A 531 16.92 -0.45 -8.46
N ALA A 532 16.46 -1.68 -8.24
CA ALA A 532 17.21 -2.89 -8.52
C ALA A 532 16.45 -3.73 -9.55
N CYS A 533 17.13 -4.13 -10.62
CA CYS A 533 16.55 -4.97 -11.65
C CYS A 533 17.42 -6.17 -11.95
N THR A 534 16.84 -7.36 -11.84
CA THR A 534 17.51 -8.62 -12.18
C THR A 534 17.05 -9.08 -13.56
N GLY A 535 17.98 -9.07 -14.53
CA GLY A 535 17.80 -9.66 -15.86
C GLY A 535 17.89 -11.18 -15.80
N LEU A 536 16.77 -11.85 -16.02
CA LEU A 536 16.64 -13.30 -16.04
C LEU A 536 16.76 -13.81 -17.47
N ALA A 537 17.65 -14.78 -17.71
CA ALA A 537 17.74 -15.43 -19.01
C ALA A 537 18.25 -16.88 -18.88
N PRO A 538 17.81 -17.80 -19.75
CA PRO A 538 18.36 -19.15 -19.80
C PRO A 538 19.80 -19.12 -20.30
N LYS A 539 20.62 -20.10 -19.91
CA LYS A 539 22.04 -20.23 -20.34
C LYS A 539 22.29 -21.62 -20.88
N PHE A 540 22.85 -21.75 -22.07
CA PHE A 540 23.35 -23.02 -22.57
C PHE A 540 24.55 -23.45 -21.74
N SER A 541 24.52 -24.69 -21.26
CA SER A 541 25.65 -25.31 -20.60
C SER A 541 25.69 -26.79 -20.94
N SER A 542 26.89 -27.37 -20.97
CA SER A 542 27.04 -28.78 -21.31
C SER A 542 28.13 -29.46 -20.50
N THR A 543 28.02 -30.78 -20.38
CA THR A 543 28.98 -31.65 -19.68
C THR A 543 29.15 -32.98 -20.43
N PRO A 544 30.35 -33.59 -20.44
CA PRO A 544 31.59 -33.10 -19.85
C PRO A 544 32.28 -32.02 -20.70
N TYR A 545 31.87 -31.83 -21.95
CA TYR A 545 32.51 -30.88 -22.88
C TYR A 545 31.82 -29.51 -22.85
N GLN A 546 32.60 -28.44 -22.89
CA GLN A 546 32.09 -27.07 -23.09
C GLN A 546 32.03 -26.72 -24.59
N PRO A 547 31.19 -25.76 -25.02
CA PRO A 547 31.22 -25.26 -26.39
C PRO A 547 32.64 -24.85 -26.82
N GLY A 548 33.03 -25.22 -28.05
CA GLY A 548 34.37 -25.06 -28.62
C GLY A 548 35.32 -26.24 -28.37
N ALA A 549 35.01 -27.14 -27.43
CA ALA A 549 35.86 -28.29 -27.14
C ALA A 549 35.84 -29.35 -28.26
N THR A 550 36.90 -30.16 -28.31
CA THR A 550 37.02 -31.31 -29.22
C THR A 550 36.59 -32.60 -28.54
N VAL A 551 35.52 -33.22 -29.02
CA VAL A 551 35.05 -34.56 -28.64
C VAL A 551 35.84 -35.59 -29.45
N SER A 552 36.77 -36.26 -28.79
CA SER A 552 37.65 -37.25 -29.43
C SER A 552 37.16 -38.68 -29.16
N MET A 553 37.01 -39.46 -30.22
CA MET A 553 36.60 -40.87 -30.19
C MET A 553 37.56 -41.71 -31.02
N SER A 554 37.65 -43.00 -30.72
CA SER A 554 38.45 -43.94 -31.50
C SER A 554 37.80 -45.31 -31.48
N ALA A 555 37.73 -45.95 -32.64
CA ALA A 555 37.11 -47.26 -32.82
C ALA A 555 37.79 -48.04 -33.95
N ALA A 556 37.59 -49.36 -33.96
CA ALA A 556 38.01 -50.18 -35.10
C ALA A 556 37.29 -49.71 -36.36
N ALA A 557 37.94 -49.82 -37.53
CA ALA A 557 37.25 -49.51 -38.79
C ALA A 557 35.96 -50.35 -38.94
N GLY A 558 34.87 -49.68 -39.29
CA GLY A 558 33.54 -50.27 -39.41
C GLY A 558 32.79 -50.52 -38.09
N GLN A 559 33.40 -50.24 -36.93
CA GLN A 559 32.75 -50.40 -35.63
C GLN A 559 32.30 -49.07 -35.05
N ALA A 560 31.09 -49.04 -34.51
CA ALA A 560 30.52 -47.86 -33.88
C ALA A 560 30.98 -47.73 -32.42
N ILE A 561 31.38 -46.54 -32.01
CA ILE A 561 31.55 -46.18 -30.61
C ILE A 561 30.76 -44.91 -30.29
N SER A 562 30.21 -44.83 -29.08
CA SER A 562 29.42 -43.69 -28.67
C SER A 562 29.99 -43.02 -27.41
N THR A 563 29.76 -41.71 -27.33
CA THR A 563 29.92 -40.90 -26.12
C THR A 563 28.68 -40.02 -25.94
N THR A 564 28.57 -39.37 -24.78
CA THR A 564 27.40 -38.55 -24.45
C THR A 564 27.79 -37.11 -24.13
N LEU A 565 26.92 -36.19 -24.53
CA LEU A 565 26.94 -34.79 -24.19
C LEU A 565 25.65 -34.46 -23.45
N GLY A 566 25.77 -34.13 -22.17
CA GLY A 566 24.67 -33.67 -21.34
C GLY A 566 24.48 -32.17 -21.49
N ILE A 567 23.30 -31.73 -21.90
CA ILE A 567 22.92 -30.32 -22.05
C ILE A 567 22.02 -29.92 -20.88
N ASP A 568 22.34 -28.79 -20.26
CA ASP A 568 21.63 -28.20 -19.14
C ASP A 568 21.29 -26.72 -19.41
N ASN A 569 20.20 -26.24 -18.83
CA ASN A 569 19.98 -24.81 -18.68
C ASN A 569 20.72 -24.33 -17.43
N GLY A 570 21.86 -23.68 -17.62
CA GLY A 570 22.68 -23.08 -16.56
C GLY A 570 22.24 -21.66 -16.17
N GLY A 571 21.12 -21.18 -16.71
CA GLY A 571 20.65 -19.80 -16.55
C GLY A 571 19.84 -19.55 -15.28
N SER A 572 19.08 -18.46 -15.29
CA SER A 572 18.34 -17.98 -14.12
C SER A 572 17.13 -18.88 -13.76
N PRO A 573 16.72 -18.98 -12.49
CA PRO A 573 15.47 -19.64 -12.10
C PRO A 573 14.26 -19.10 -12.88
N GLY A 574 13.29 -19.96 -13.19
CA GLY A 574 12.08 -19.59 -13.94
C GLY A 574 12.28 -19.42 -15.45
N THR A 575 13.49 -19.65 -15.98
CA THR A 575 13.78 -19.54 -17.42
C THR A 575 13.79 -20.90 -18.12
N THR A 576 13.49 -20.90 -19.42
CA THR A 576 13.49 -22.09 -20.28
C THR A 576 14.43 -21.87 -21.46
N LEU A 577 15.43 -22.74 -21.62
CA LEU A 577 16.38 -22.71 -22.73
C LEU A 577 15.77 -23.36 -23.97
N ASN A 578 15.90 -22.73 -25.13
CA ASN A 578 15.43 -23.25 -26.41
C ASN A 578 16.63 -23.67 -27.27
N VAL A 579 16.76 -24.98 -27.49
CA VAL A 579 17.85 -25.57 -28.29
C VAL A 579 17.26 -26.11 -29.59
N GLY A 580 17.78 -25.61 -30.71
CA GLY A 580 17.39 -26.01 -32.04
C GLY A 580 17.88 -27.42 -32.42
N THR A 581 17.43 -27.88 -33.58
CA THR A 581 17.86 -29.15 -34.18
C THR A 581 19.37 -29.17 -34.34
N ALA A 582 20.02 -30.22 -33.85
CA ALA A 582 21.46 -30.38 -33.95
C ALA A 582 21.87 -30.56 -35.42
N THR A 583 22.89 -29.83 -35.85
CA THR A 583 23.45 -29.93 -37.20
C THR A 583 24.85 -30.53 -37.14
N LEU A 584 25.11 -31.46 -38.04
CA LEU A 584 26.38 -32.16 -38.15
C LEU A 584 27.03 -31.81 -39.48
N ASN A 585 28.16 -31.11 -39.42
CA ASN A 585 29.00 -30.86 -40.57
C ASN A 585 30.22 -31.76 -40.47
N GLN A 586 30.46 -32.64 -41.44
CA GLN A 586 31.52 -33.64 -41.38
C GLN A 586 32.24 -33.70 -42.70
N THR A 587 33.57 -33.86 -42.67
CA THR A 587 34.39 -33.93 -43.88
C THR A 587 34.10 -35.17 -44.70
N VAL A 588 33.68 -36.25 -44.05
CA VAL A 588 33.27 -37.51 -44.67
C VAL A 588 31.87 -37.88 -44.17
N PRO A 589 30.85 -37.93 -45.05
CA PRO A 589 29.49 -38.33 -44.67
C PRO A 589 29.41 -39.74 -44.08
N GLY A 590 28.60 -39.89 -43.03
CA GLY A 590 28.32 -41.19 -42.39
C GLY A 590 29.30 -41.60 -41.29
N VAL A 591 30.38 -40.84 -41.07
CA VAL A 591 31.34 -41.13 -39.98
C VAL A 591 30.76 -40.84 -38.61
N PHE A 592 30.05 -39.71 -38.47
CA PHE A 592 29.40 -39.34 -37.23
C PHE A 592 27.88 -39.45 -37.36
N ALA A 593 27.24 -39.88 -36.28
CA ALA A 593 25.79 -39.84 -36.10
C ALA A 593 25.47 -39.23 -34.74
N VAL A 594 24.36 -38.50 -34.63
CA VAL A 594 23.92 -37.88 -33.37
C VAL A 594 22.47 -38.21 -33.12
N ALA A 595 22.12 -38.49 -31.86
CA ALA A 595 20.74 -38.76 -31.45
C ALA A 595 20.49 -38.31 -30.00
N PRO A 596 19.32 -37.72 -29.69
CA PRO A 596 18.27 -37.29 -30.62
C PRO A 596 18.68 -36.03 -31.41
N THR A 597 18.12 -35.84 -32.61
CA THR A 597 18.39 -34.66 -33.46
C THR A 597 17.35 -33.56 -33.32
N THR A 598 16.22 -33.83 -32.68
CA THR A 598 15.09 -32.89 -32.60
C THR A 598 15.39 -31.69 -31.71
N ASN A 599 14.79 -30.54 -32.03
CA ASN A 599 14.75 -29.41 -31.13
C ASN A 599 14.11 -29.79 -29.78
N PHE A 600 14.45 -29.05 -28.73
CA PHE A 600 13.87 -29.24 -27.41
C PHE A 600 13.97 -27.95 -26.58
N THR A 601 13.13 -27.90 -25.54
CA THR A 601 13.21 -26.86 -24.52
C THR A 601 13.63 -27.46 -23.18
N LEU A 602 14.32 -26.67 -22.35
CA LEU A 602 14.84 -27.13 -21.07
C LEU A 602 14.70 -26.06 -19.99
N ALA A 603 13.76 -26.26 -19.07
CA ALA A 603 13.60 -25.39 -17.91
C ALA A 603 14.82 -25.49 -16.97
N LYS A 604 15.16 -24.39 -16.27
CA LYS A 604 16.23 -24.41 -15.26
C LYS A 604 15.92 -25.44 -14.17
N GLY A 605 16.84 -26.39 -13.95
CA GLY A 605 16.71 -27.45 -12.95
C GLY A 605 15.96 -28.70 -13.42
N ALA A 606 15.49 -28.73 -14.67
CA ALA A 606 14.96 -29.95 -15.27
C ALA A 606 16.07 -31.01 -15.46
N THR A 607 15.66 -32.27 -15.64
CA THR A 607 16.58 -33.36 -15.95
C THR A 607 17.40 -33.04 -17.19
N ARG A 608 18.73 -33.12 -17.07
CA ARG A 608 19.71 -32.96 -18.14
C ARG A 608 19.30 -33.68 -19.42
N ARG A 609 19.39 -33.00 -20.55
CA ARG A 609 19.16 -33.62 -21.87
C ARG A 609 20.43 -34.30 -22.36
N THR A 610 20.43 -35.62 -22.44
CA THR A 610 21.56 -36.39 -22.97
C THR A 610 21.48 -36.51 -24.49
N VAL A 611 22.54 -36.09 -25.17
CA VAL A 611 22.76 -36.29 -26.60
C VAL A 611 23.87 -37.32 -26.79
N THR A 612 23.60 -38.38 -27.53
CA THR A 612 24.56 -39.42 -27.88
C THR A 612 25.23 -39.07 -29.20
N ILE A 613 26.56 -39.05 -29.21
CA ILE A 613 27.39 -38.86 -30.39
C ILE A 613 28.04 -40.21 -30.68
N THR A 614 27.81 -40.73 -31.87
CA THR A 614 28.37 -41.99 -32.34
C THR A 614 29.38 -41.72 -33.44
N CYS A 615 30.53 -42.39 -33.40
CA CYS A 615 31.45 -42.46 -34.52
C CYS A 615 31.60 -43.88 -35.03
N THR A 616 31.61 -44.03 -36.36
CA THR A 616 31.98 -45.24 -37.09
C THR A 616 33.04 -44.88 -38.15
N PRO A 617 34.35 -45.03 -37.87
CA PRO A 617 35.39 -44.71 -38.84
C PRO A 617 35.43 -45.76 -39.97
N PRO A 618 35.41 -45.38 -41.26
CA PRO A 618 35.34 -46.35 -42.36
C PRO A 618 36.67 -46.99 -42.70
N VAL A 619 37.80 -46.30 -42.49
CA VAL A 619 39.15 -46.79 -42.81
C VAL A 619 40.04 -46.68 -41.57
N THR A 620 40.94 -47.64 -41.42
CA THR A 620 41.96 -47.64 -40.36
C THR A 620 43.04 -46.59 -40.62
N GLY A 621 43.73 -46.11 -39.58
CA GLY A 621 44.85 -45.17 -39.72
C GLY A 621 44.48 -43.69 -39.85
N LEU A 622 43.26 -43.39 -40.32
CA LEU A 622 42.81 -42.02 -40.58
C LEU A 622 42.06 -41.39 -39.40
N THR A 623 42.15 -40.07 -39.30
CA THR A 623 41.33 -39.25 -38.38
C THR A 623 40.32 -38.44 -39.19
N TYR A 624 39.06 -38.63 -38.87
CA TYR A 624 37.93 -37.93 -39.46
C TYR A 624 37.48 -36.82 -38.53
N THR A 625 37.10 -35.69 -39.10
CA THR A 625 36.72 -34.50 -38.35
C THR A 625 35.32 -34.03 -38.73
N GLY A 626 34.64 -33.43 -37.77
CA GLY A 626 33.37 -32.75 -38.00
C GLY A 626 33.10 -31.70 -36.95
N THR A 627 31.96 -31.04 -37.06
CA THR A 627 31.47 -30.07 -36.11
C THR A 627 30.00 -30.36 -35.85
N LEU A 628 29.66 -30.55 -34.57
CA LEU A 628 28.29 -30.65 -34.10
C LEU A 628 27.86 -29.28 -33.56
N THR A 629 26.80 -28.72 -34.12
CA THR A 629 26.33 -27.38 -33.75
C THR A 629 24.87 -27.40 -33.33
N PHE A 630 24.59 -26.80 -32.17
CA PHE A 630 23.24 -26.58 -31.64
C PHE A 630 22.90 -25.08 -31.76
N PRO A 631 21.89 -24.70 -32.54
CA PRO A 631 21.34 -23.34 -32.49
C PRO A 631 20.70 -23.07 -31.12
N VAL A 632 20.90 -21.89 -30.56
CA VAL A 632 20.32 -21.49 -29.26
C VAL A 632 19.64 -20.14 -29.45
N SER A 633 18.31 -20.11 -29.37
CA SER A 633 17.55 -18.93 -29.81
C SER A 633 17.29 -17.89 -28.73
N ASN A 634 17.46 -18.23 -27.45
CA ASN A 634 17.07 -17.37 -26.34
C ASN A 634 18.09 -17.30 -25.18
N ASP A 635 19.32 -17.77 -25.40
CA ASP A 635 20.44 -17.44 -24.53
C ASP A 635 21.09 -16.13 -25.04
N PRO A 636 21.02 -15.02 -24.27
CA PRO A 636 21.57 -13.74 -24.71
C PRO A 636 23.10 -13.77 -24.86
N ASP A 637 23.78 -14.72 -24.24
CA ASP A 637 25.24 -14.82 -24.27
C ASP A 637 25.73 -15.77 -25.38
N THR A 638 24.85 -16.60 -25.95
CA THR A 638 25.25 -17.67 -26.89
C THR A 638 24.12 -17.95 -27.87
N SER A 639 24.30 -17.55 -29.13
CA SER A 639 23.35 -17.84 -30.21
C SER A 639 23.53 -19.23 -30.84
N SER A 640 24.70 -19.86 -30.62
CA SER A 640 25.02 -21.19 -31.12
C SER A 640 26.12 -21.85 -30.29
N ALA A 641 25.93 -23.13 -29.95
CA ALA A 641 26.91 -23.95 -29.25
C ALA A 641 27.48 -25.01 -30.20
N SER A 642 28.77 -24.89 -30.54
CA SER A 642 29.47 -25.80 -31.46
C SER A 642 30.51 -26.65 -30.73
N PHE A 643 30.68 -27.90 -31.18
CA PHE A 643 31.67 -28.85 -30.66
C PHE A 643 32.44 -29.44 -31.84
N ASN A 644 33.77 -29.44 -31.74
CA ASN A 644 34.60 -30.11 -32.74
C ASN A 644 34.54 -31.61 -32.48
N LEU A 645 34.44 -32.41 -33.53
CA LEU A 645 34.42 -33.86 -33.46
C LEU A 645 35.71 -34.40 -34.10
N SER A 646 36.34 -35.34 -33.43
CA SER A 646 37.50 -36.07 -33.95
C SER A 646 37.25 -37.56 -33.76
N CYS A 647 37.38 -38.32 -34.84
CA CYS A 647 37.25 -39.76 -34.79
C CYS A 647 38.35 -40.47 -35.52
N LYS A 648 39.08 -41.31 -34.80
CA LYS A 648 40.20 -42.07 -35.32
C LYS A 648 39.83 -43.52 -35.61
N GLY A 649 40.07 -43.97 -36.83
CA GLY A 649 40.01 -45.37 -37.21
C GLY A 649 41.24 -46.12 -36.71
N LEU A 650 41.05 -47.08 -35.80
CA LEU A 650 42.12 -47.88 -35.25
C LEU A 650 42.31 -49.17 -36.06
N THR A 651 43.56 -49.58 -36.26
CA THR A 651 43.93 -50.81 -36.96
C THR A 651 44.01 -51.98 -35.98
N PRO A 652 43.33 -53.12 -36.19
CA PRO A 652 43.49 -54.29 -35.31
C PRO A 652 44.91 -54.89 -35.41
N LEU A 653 45.56 -55.12 -34.26
CA LEU A 653 46.80 -55.89 -34.12
C LEU A 653 46.50 -57.18 -33.35
N PRO A 654 46.52 -58.35 -34.01
CA PRO A 654 46.25 -59.62 -33.35
C PRO A 654 47.47 -60.14 -32.57
N VAL A 655 47.22 -60.61 -31.35
CA VAL A 655 48.16 -61.38 -30.51
C VAL A 655 47.82 -62.86 -30.67
N THR A 656 48.72 -63.65 -31.25
CA THR A 656 48.44 -65.02 -31.71
C THR A 656 49.08 -66.14 -30.88
N SER A 657 49.84 -65.84 -29.81
CA SER A 657 50.56 -66.84 -29.00
C SER A 657 50.40 -66.65 -27.49
N SER A 658 50.42 -67.75 -26.74
CA SER A 658 50.11 -67.82 -25.29
C SER A 658 51.33 -67.83 -24.34
N GLY A 659 52.56 -67.70 -24.86
CA GLY A 659 53.78 -67.69 -24.04
C GLY A 659 54.99 -67.05 -24.73
N ASP A 660 55.90 -66.53 -23.91
CA ASP A 660 57.07 -65.74 -24.32
C ASP A 660 58.25 -66.58 -24.86
N SER A 661 58.11 -67.92 -24.94
CA SER A 661 59.16 -68.78 -25.51
C SER A 661 59.08 -68.92 -27.04
N GLY A 662 58.07 -68.33 -27.68
CA GLY A 662 57.83 -68.46 -29.13
C GLY A 662 57.64 -67.16 -29.89
N LEU A 663 57.20 -66.07 -29.25
CA LEU A 663 57.01 -64.77 -29.90
C LEU A 663 57.05 -63.68 -28.83
N GLY A 664 58.02 -62.76 -28.92
CA GLY A 664 58.03 -61.51 -28.17
C GLY A 664 56.90 -60.54 -28.55
N THR A 665 55.77 -61.01 -29.08
CA THR A 665 54.73 -60.20 -29.73
C THR A 665 53.78 -59.48 -28.80
N PHE A 666 53.56 -59.86 -27.53
CA PHE A 666 52.73 -59.02 -26.66
C PHE A 666 53.50 -57.79 -26.19
N LYS A 667 54.74 -57.98 -25.69
CA LYS A 667 55.62 -56.86 -25.36
C LYS A 667 56.02 -56.08 -26.60
N ALA A 668 56.37 -56.73 -27.72
CA ALA A 668 56.67 -56.03 -28.96
C ALA A 668 55.42 -55.43 -29.62
N ALA A 669 54.24 -56.03 -29.53
CA ALA A 669 53.02 -55.37 -29.99
C ALA A 669 52.80 -54.12 -29.15
N VAL A 670 52.90 -54.21 -27.82
CA VAL A 670 52.75 -53.06 -26.90
C VAL A 670 53.85 -52.01 -27.13
N ASP A 671 55.12 -52.39 -27.31
CA ASP A 671 56.24 -51.50 -27.60
C ASP A 671 56.10 -50.85 -29.00
N THR A 672 55.68 -51.61 -30.01
CA THR A 672 55.37 -51.12 -31.39
C THR A 672 54.10 -50.26 -31.38
N TYR A 673 53.20 -50.47 -30.42
CA TYR A 673 51.96 -49.72 -30.26
C TYR A 673 52.19 -48.29 -29.78
N VAL A 674 53.28 -48.03 -29.04
CA VAL A 674 53.60 -46.70 -28.47
C VAL A 674 53.89 -45.66 -29.57
N SER A 675 54.14 -46.07 -30.83
CA SER A 675 54.28 -45.14 -31.98
C SER A 675 52.95 -44.73 -32.64
N GLY A 676 51.81 -45.18 -32.11
CA GLY A 676 50.48 -44.70 -32.48
C GLY A 676 49.76 -45.55 -33.52
N VAL A 677 48.51 -45.90 -33.17
CA VAL A 677 47.39 -46.37 -34.01
C VAL A 677 47.18 -47.88 -34.13
N ASN A 678 46.69 -48.56 -33.09
CA ASN A 678 46.11 -49.91 -33.25
C ASN A 678 44.99 -50.25 -32.23
N ILE A 679 44.36 -51.41 -32.26
CA ILE A 679 43.59 -52.07 -31.17
C ILE A 679 44.30 -53.40 -30.91
N ILE A 680 44.63 -53.72 -29.66
CA ILE A 680 45.19 -55.04 -29.36
C ILE A 680 44.04 -56.04 -29.22
N THR A 681 43.95 -56.99 -30.16
CA THR A 681 43.01 -58.11 -30.10
C THR A 681 43.76 -59.40 -29.82
N PHE A 682 43.15 -60.34 -29.11
CA PHE A 682 43.78 -61.61 -28.78
C PHE A 682 43.10 -62.75 -29.51
N SER A 683 43.89 -63.59 -30.18
CA SER A 683 43.45 -64.87 -30.73
C SER A 683 43.70 -66.04 -29.77
N VAL A 684 44.12 -65.74 -28.54
CA VAL A 684 44.42 -66.69 -27.46
C VAL A 684 43.60 -66.33 -26.23
N SER A 685 43.20 -67.33 -25.44
CA SER A 685 42.45 -67.12 -24.19
C SER A 685 43.34 -66.80 -22.98
N GLN A 686 44.66 -66.99 -23.10
CA GLN A 686 45.62 -66.72 -22.03
C GLN A 686 46.95 -66.20 -22.58
N VAL A 687 47.50 -65.18 -21.91
CA VAL A 687 48.82 -64.60 -22.14
C VAL A 687 49.60 -64.68 -20.84
N ASN A 688 50.73 -65.39 -20.83
CA ASN A 688 51.62 -65.51 -19.67
C ASN A 688 52.88 -64.67 -19.89
N LEU A 689 53.19 -63.78 -18.95
CA LEU A 689 54.39 -62.95 -18.98
C LEU A 689 55.48 -63.53 -18.08
N ASN A 690 56.74 -63.43 -18.52
CA ASN A 690 57.89 -63.75 -17.69
C ASN A 690 58.01 -62.81 -16.49
N ALA A 691 58.68 -63.25 -15.42
CA ALA A 691 58.92 -62.43 -14.24
C ALA A 691 59.77 -61.18 -14.60
N GLY A 692 59.40 -60.01 -14.08
CA GLY A 692 60.12 -58.74 -14.29
C GLY A 692 59.67 -57.89 -15.49
N THR A 693 58.74 -58.37 -16.30
CA THR A 693 58.18 -57.59 -17.43
C THR A 693 57.34 -56.41 -16.94
N SER A 694 57.65 -55.21 -17.44
CA SER A 694 56.87 -53.98 -17.20
C SER A 694 56.11 -53.58 -18.47
N LEU A 695 54.82 -53.31 -18.33
CA LEU A 695 53.92 -52.90 -19.39
C LEU A 695 53.57 -51.41 -19.21
N ASN A 696 54.24 -50.52 -19.94
CA ASN A 696 53.95 -49.09 -19.89
C ASN A 696 53.21 -48.69 -21.16
N ILE A 697 51.95 -48.28 -21.00
CA ILE A 697 51.08 -47.85 -22.09
C ILE A 697 50.80 -46.37 -21.88
N ASP A 698 51.73 -45.54 -22.35
CA ASP A 698 51.65 -44.08 -22.25
C ASP A 698 51.62 -43.50 -23.67
N GLY A 699 50.41 -43.20 -24.18
CA GLY A 699 50.25 -42.51 -25.47
C GLY A 699 48.97 -42.85 -26.24
N GLY A 700 47.99 -41.95 -26.22
CA GLY A 700 46.86 -41.92 -27.15
C GLY A 700 45.70 -42.88 -26.86
N ALA A 701 44.68 -42.87 -27.73
CA ALA A 701 43.49 -43.70 -27.60
C ALA A 701 43.81 -45.18 -27.87
N VAL A 702 44.16 -45.91 -26.81
CA VAL A 702 44.55 -47.32 -26.85
C VAL A 702 43.38 -48.18 -26.40
N VAL A 703 42.97 -49.19 -27.17
CA VAL A 703 41.98 -50.18 -26.72
C VAL A 703 42.65 -51.55 -26.68
N ILE A 704 42.61 -52.17 -25.50
CA ILE A 704 43.01 -53.57 -25.29
C ILE A 704 41.73 -54.35 -24.96
N ASP A 705 41.33 -55.22 -25.90
CA ASP A 705 40.05 -55.92 -25.82
C ASP A 705 40.24 -57.44 -25.87
N GLY A 706 39.81 -58.12 -24.81
CA GLY A 706 39.80 -59.58 -24.73
C GLY A 706 38.68 -60.26 -25.53
N GLY A 707 37.90 -59.50 -26.32
CA GLY A 707 36.88 -60.03 -27.20
C GLY A 707 35.54 -60.26 -26.51
N SER A 708 35.26 -61.50 -26.10
CA SER A 708 33.94 -61.87 -25.56
C SER A 708 33.87 -61.78 -24.03
N CYS A 709 32.68 -61.49 -23.50
CA CYS A 709 32.34 -61.72 -22.10
C CYS A 709 31.13 -62.66 -21.99
N ASN A 710 31.40 -63.93 -21.72
CA ASN A 710 30.36 -64.96 -21.57
C ASN A 710 30.14 -65.24 -20.08
N GLY A 711 28.91 -65.04 -19.60
CA GLY A 711 28.55 -65.33 -18.19
C GLY A 711 29.34 -64.51 -17.14
N GLY A 712 29.85 -63.33 -17.49
CA GLY A 712 30.65 -62.49 -16.60
C GLY A 712 32.15 -62.88 -16.52
N GLN A 713 32.60 -63.86 -17.33
CA GLN A 713 34.01 -64.22 -17.43
C GLN A 713 34.69 -63.50 -18.60
N PRO A 714 35.84 -62.86 -18.38
CA PRO A 714 36.63 -62.24 -19.44
C PRO A 714 37.16 -63.27 -20.44
N GLY A 715 37.16 -62.95 -21.74
CA GLY A 715 37.60 -63.85 -22.80
C GLY A 715 39.12 -64.11 -22.83
N VAL A 716 39.90 -63.22 -22.20
CA VAL A 716 41.38 -63.32 -22.16
C VAL A 716 41.89 -63.12 -20.75
N THR A 717 42.81 -64.00 -20.33
CA THR A 717 43.54 -63.87 -19.06
C THR A 717 45.00 -63.48 -19.30
N ILE A 718 45.43 -62.33 -18.76
CA ILE A 718 46.82 -61.91 -18.73
C ILE A 718 47.39 -62.26 -17.34
N THR A 719 48.36 -63.18 -17.31
CA THR A 719 48.98 -63.67 -16.07
C THR A 719 50.44 -63.20 -16.00
N GLY A 720 50.79 -62.47 -14.94
CA GLY A 720 52.16 -62.08 -14.66
C GLY A 720 52.99 -63.23 -14.08
N GLY A 721 54.32 -63.17 -14.28
CA GLY A 721 55.29 -64.12 -13.73
C GLY A 721 55.58 -63.92 -12.24
N GLY A 722 54.91 -62.97 -11.58
CA GLY A 722 55.04 -62.71 -10.14
C GLY A 722 55.01 -61.22 -9.76
N LYS A 723 55.41 -60.93 -8.52
CA LYS A 723 55.36 -59.56 -7.93
C LYS A 723 56.29 -58.54 -8.60
N THR A 724 57.19 -58.98 -9.48
CA THR A 724 58.15 -58.12 -10.20
C THR A 724 57.57 -57.55 -11.49
N ASN A 725 56.41 -58.03 -11.97
CA ASN A 725 55.73 -57.47 -13.12
C ASN A 725 54.94 -56.21 -12.75
N THR A 726 55.01 -55.15 -13.58
CA THR A 726 54.26 -53.90 -13.37
C THR A 726 53.43 -53.54 -14.60
N ILE A 727 52.34 -52.81 -14.40
CA ILE A 727 51.53 -52.21 -15.48
C ILE A 727 51.33 -50.73 -15.16
N THR A 728 51.65 -49.85 -16.11
CA THR A 728 51.38 -48.41 -16.05
C THR A 728 50.47 -48.02 -17.20
N LEU A 729 49.33 -47.39 -16.90
CA LEU A 729 48.37 -46.90 -17.91
C LEU A 729 48.31 -45.37 -17.89
N GLY A 730 48.60 -44.74 -19.03
CA GLY A 730 48.45 -43.32 -19.27
C GLY A 730 47.03 -42.90 -19.67
N ALA A 731 46.85 -41.62 -19.99
CA ALA A 731 45.55 -41.05 -20.34
C ALA A 731 45.04 -41.52 -21.72
N GLY A 732 43.78 -41.94 -21.79
CA GLY A 732 43.11 -42.37 -23.02
C GLY A 732 43.17 -43.89 -23.28
N VAL A 733 43.69 -44.68 -22.33
CA VAL A 733 43.72 -46.14 -22.43
C VAL A 733 42.38 -46.74 -21.96
N GLU A 734 41.88 -47.70 -22.73
CA GLU A 734 40.65 -48.43 -22.47
C GLU A 734 40.92 -49.95 -22.40
N LEU A 735 40.49 -50.57 -21.30
CA LEU A 735 40.60 -52.02 -21.07
C LEU A 735 39.21 -52.65 -21.06
N ARG A 736 39.01 -53.70 -21.85
CA ARG A 736 37.72 -54.40 -21.99
C ARG A 736 37.89 -55.92 -22.00
N ASN A 737 36.99 -56.65 -21.33
CA ASN A 737 36.92 -58.11 -21.39
C ASN A 737 38.23 -58.85 -21.00
N LEU A 738 39.01 -58.32 -20.04
CA LEU A 738 40.28 -58.91 -19.59
C LEU A 738 40.23 -59.43 -18.14
N TRP A 739 40.97 -60.49 -17.86
CA TRP A 739 41.36 -60.90 -16.51
C TRP A 739 42.86 -60.71 -16.30
N ILE A 740 43.25 -59.74 -15.49
CA ILE A 740 44.66 -59.49 -15.15
C ILE A 740 44.95 -60.11 -13.78
N LYS A 741 45.94 -61.00 -13.68
CA LYS A 741 46.30 -61.65 -12.41
C LYS A 741 47.81 -61.90 -12.27
N ASN A 742 48.29 -62.09 -11.04
CA ASN A 742 49.69 -62.38 -10.70
C ASN A 742 50.70 -61.27 -11.06
N PHE A 743 50.31 -60.01 -10.91
CA PHE A 743 51.18 -58.83 -11.09
C PHE A 743 51.56 -58.19 -9.74
N GLY A 744 52.63 -57.39 -9.76
CA GLY A 744 52.96 -56.42 -8.71
C GLY A 744 52.09 -55.16 -8.79
N PRO A 745 52.62 -53.95 -8.52
CA PRO A 745 51.83 -52.72 -8.57
C PRO A 745 51.30 -52.43 -9.98
N ILE A 746 50.02 -52.04 -10.05
CA ILE A 746 49.36 -51.51 -11.25
C ILE A 746 49.13 -50.02 -11.00
N THR A 747 49.80 -49.17 -11.78
CA THR A 747 49.77 -47.71 -11.65
C THR A 747 48.85 -47.12 -12.72
N LEU A 748 47.88 -46.30 -12.30
CA LEU A 748 46.96 -45.59 -13.19
C LEU A 748 47.29 -44.08 -13.13
N ASN A 749 47.89 -43.54 -14.18
CA ASN A 749 48.14 -42.10 -14.28
C ASN A 749 46.90 -41.41 -14.88
N LEU A 750 46.20 -40.61 -14.06
CA LEU A 750 44.89 -40.01 -14.38
C LEU A 750 44.88 -38.49 -14.66
N PRO A 751 45.87 -37.84 -15.32
CA PRO A 751 45.72 -36.44 -15.68
C PRO A 751 44.90 -36.30 -16.98
N GLY A 752 43.66 -35.83 -16.87
CA GLY A 752 42.86 -35.26 -17.99
C GLY A 752 42.25 -36.27 -18.97
N GLY A 753 40.97 -36.62 -18.77
CA GLY A 753 40.18 -37.46 -19.69
C GLY A 753 40.18 -38.93 -19.27
N GLY A 754 39.16 -39.33 -18.51
CA GLY A 754 39.11 -40.60 -17.79
C GLY A 754 39.35 -41.85 -18.66
N ASN A 755 40.26 -42.71 -18.20
CA ASN A 755 40.38 -44.07 -18.71
C ASN A 755 39.03 -44.79 -18.57
N LYS A 756 38.61 -45.48 -19.63
CA LYS A 756 37.34 -46.22 -19.65
C LYS A 756 37.62 -47.67 -19.25
N LEU A 757 37.03 -48.11 -18.13
CA LEU A 757 36.99 -49.51 -17.72
C LEU A 757 35.59 -50.02 -18.01
N THR A 758 35.45 -51.03 -18.87
CA THR A 758 34.12 -51.51 -19.33
C THR A 758 33.72 -52.85 -18.71
N LYS A 759 32.56 -53.37 -19.12
CA LYS A 759 32.00 -54.66 -18.68
C LYS A 759 33.05 -55.79 -18.78
N CYS A 760 33.10 -56.61 -17.72
CA CYS A 760 33.92 -57.81 -17.57
C CYS A 760 35.44 -57.59 -17.54
N LEU A 761 35.91 -56.61 -16.76
CA LEU A 761 37.30 -56.52 -16.33
C LEU A 761 37.45 -57.15 -14.93
N LYS A 762 38.36 -58.12 -14.77
CA LYS A 762 38.78 -58.65 -13.47
C LYS A 762 40.26 -58.34 -13.24
N ILE A 763 40.60 -57.85 -12.06
CA ILE A 763 41.99 -57.70 -11.62
C ILE A 763 42.13 -58.48 -10.31
N SER A 764 42.92 -59.54 -10.33
CA SER A 764 43.19 -60.37 -9.15
C SER A 764 44.61 -60.12 -8.66
N LYS A 765 44.71 -59.63 -7.43
CA LYS A 765 46.00 -59.49 -6.74
C LYS A 765 46.50 -60.89 -6.34
N ASN A 766 47.82 -61.09 -6.34
CA ASN A 766 48.43 -62.16 -5.56
C ASN A 766 48.42 -61.81 -4.08
#